data_AF-A0A3B9WTY6-F1
#
_entry.id   AF-A0A3B9WTY6-F1
#
_cell.length_a   1.000
_cell.length_b   1.000
_cell.length_c   1.000
_cell.angle_alpha   90.00
_cell.angle_beta   90.00
_cell.angle_gamma   90.00
#
_symmetry.space_group_name_H-M   'P 1'
#
loop_
_entity.id
_entity.type
_entity.pdbx_description
1 polymer ?
#
loop_
_entity_poly.entity_id
_entity_poly.type
_entity_poly.pdbx_seq_one_letter_code
_entity_poly.pdbx_strand_id
1 'polypeptide(L)'
;MFNKRIRPDERPVFPKRAVVTGGMPYGNKELHFGHVGGMYVHADVFARFLRDRIGKENVIFVSGTDCYGSPALESYRKLKESGYDKSIEDYVRGNHEKQKKTLKDYKISLDFFGASGLDEAASMHRQVSEEIFNTLYEKGYLEKLSTPQFYDDELGVFLNGRQVEGRCPIEGCQSEKAYADECSLGHQFMPSELIDPISVLSGKKPSFRNVTNWYYRLEDDIDFLKEYIDDLRKNTNTRKFALTVIDDFLNRPLIHIPKRFLEGKDQEAILKRLPEHELTDEEKRKSIMCTFKSLEDRDTARRVLEEEGVHYTAGKTLVPFRLTGNVEWGVPVPEKEDTKDLTFWVWPESLWAPISFTRTYLKQKGCPDDEWKKWWNDDEAQVYQFIGEDNIYFYAIAQTGMFNALGNLHQTNVIANRHILFMDTKASSSSEIKPPMAEELLQHYSADQLRMHFISLGLNNKSTGFKPQVYMPEAERRGADMVVKEGNLLTNVYNRLIRSCFYTVQKEFDGRLPGGEVSERVKSFAEEKALEYERFMYNQEFHRISYLLDEYIRETNKIWAATSREADKNNDKELWRSLLIDTFYSCKVMAILLHPLAPEGCEMFADYMNIGEELFSWDKILEPLDAYIPDLSKHELKFLEPRVDFFKKPLWQLEQAEE
;
A
#
# COMPACT_ATOMS: atom_id res chain seq x y z
N MET A 1 -6.12 -12.65 17.92
CA MET A 1 -6.01 -12.25 16.50
C MET A 1 -6.50 -10.81 16.35
N PHE A 2 -5.64 -9.89 15.88
CA PHE A 2 -5.91 -8.45 15.83
C PHE A 2 -6.58 -7.96 14.53
N ASN A 3 -7.05 -8.90 13.71
CA ASN A 3 -7.77 -8.68 12.45
C ASN A 3 -9.06 -9.52 12.37
N LYS A 4 -9.58 -9.97 13.51
CA LYS A 4 -10.82 -10.75 13.60
C LYS A 4 -12.04 -9.95 13.11
N ARG A 5 -13.02 -10.62 12.51
CA ARG A 5 -14.35 -10.04 12.25
C ARG A 5 -15.08 -9.73 13.56
N ILE A 6 -15.29 -8.45 13.84
CA ILE A 6 -15.97 -7.96 15.05
C ILE A 6 -17.50 -7.93 14.88
N ARG A 7 -18.23 -8.18 15.97
CA ARG A 7 -19.69 -7.95 16.01
C ARG A 7 -20.02 -6.45 16.04
N PRO A 8 -21.25 -6.04 15.66
CA PRO A 8 -21.67 -4.63 15.69
C PRO A 8 -21.53 -3.95 17.06
N ASP A 9 -21.60 -4.72 18.15
CA ASP A 9 -21.48 -4.26 19.55
C ASP A 9 -20.07 -4.46 20.14
N GLU A 10 -19.20 -5.24 19.49
CA GLU A 10 -17.86 -5.59 19.98
C GLU A 10 -16.87 -4.47 19.66
N ARG A 11 -16.21 -3.90 20.68
CA ARG A 11 -15.16 -2.90 20.48
C ARG A 11 -13.88 -3.56 19.92
N PRO A 12 -13.20 -2.96 18.94
CA PRO A 12 -11.98 -3.53 18.39
C PRO A 12 -10.84 -3.64 19.41
N VAL A 13 -9.97 -4.64 19.23
CA VAL A 13 -8.74 -4.83 20.01
C VAL A 13 -7.53 -4.67 19.08
N PHE A 14 -6.58 -3.85 19.50
CA PHE A 14 -5.35 -3.56 18.77
C PHE A 14 -4.15 -4.29 19.41
N PRO A 15 -3.08 -4.57 18.64
CA PRO A 15 -1.89 -5.23 19.16
C PRO A 15 -1.15 -4.33 20.15
N LYS A 16 -0.25 -4.92 20.95
CA LYS A 16 0.65 -4.12 21.81
C LYS A 16 1.83 -3.55 21.05
N ARG A 17 2.21 -4.16 19.92
CA ARG A 17 3.22 -3.66 19.00
C ARG A 17 2.75 -3.80 17.57
N ALA A 18 3.10 -2.86 16.70
CA ALA A 18 2.76 -2.95 15.30
C ALA A 18 3.94 -2.60 14.40
N VAL A 19 4.09 -3.37 13.33
CA VAL A 19 4.87 -2.95 12.16
C VAL A 19 3.89 -2.58 11.07
N VAL A 20 3.98 -1.36 10.55
CA VAL A 20 3.26 -0.94 9.35
C VAL A 20 4.27 -0.90 8.21
N THR A 21 3.88 -1.38 7.02
CA THR A 21 4.70 -1.27 5.82
C THR A 21 3.95 -0.60 4.69
N GLY A 22 4.68 0.14 3.86
CA GLY A 22 4.24 0.54 2.53
C GLY A 22 5.00 -0.27 1.49
N GLY A 23 4.33 -0.64 0.39
CA GLY A 23 4.99 -1.25 -0.76
C GLY A 23 6.16 -0.42 -1.29
N MET A 24 7.21 -1.12 -1.70
CA MET A 24 8.46 -0.51 -2.15
C MET A 24 8.33 0.01 -3.59
N PRO A 25 8.57 1.31 -3.87
CA PRO A 25 8.59 1.81 -5.23
C PRO A 25 9.92 1.42 -5.89
N TYR A 26 9.86 1.03 -7.15
CA TYR A 26 11.06 0.78 -7.96
C TYR A 26 12.02 1.98 -7.99
N GLY A 27 13.31 1.70 -7.86
CA GLY A 27 14.40 2.67 -7.81
C GLY A 27 14.76 3.33 -9.14
N ASN A 28 13.94 3.14 -10.17
CA ASN A 28 14.12 3.72 -11.50
C ASN A 28 13.16 4.89 -11.81
N LYS A 29 12.28 5.25 -10.87
CA LYS A 29 11.26 6.28 -11.07
C LYS A 29 10.98 7.08 -9.80
N GLU A 30 10.44 8.28 -9.98
CA GLU A 30 9.88 9.08 -8.90
C GLU A 30 8.44 8.63 -8.58
N LEU A 31 7.86 9.17 -7.52
CA LEU A 31 6.52 8.78 -7.07
C LEU A 31 5.44 9.57 -7.82
N HIS A 32 4.57 8.86 -8.55
CA HIS A 32 3.30 9.41 -9.04
C HIS A 32 2.18 9.37 -7.99
N PHE A 33 1.07 10.07 -8.28
CA PHE A 33 -0.13 10.16 -7.43
C PHE A 33 -0.63 8.80 -6.90
N GLY A 34 -0.61 7.75 -7.74
CA GLY A 34 -1.00 6.39 -7.33
C GLY A 34 -0.15 5.77 -6.21
N HIS A 35 1.17 5.99 -6.17
CA HIS A 35 2.00 5.46 -5.07
C HIS A 35 1.66 6.16 -3.75
N VAL A 36 1.51 7.49 -3.80
CA VAL A 36 1.26 8.29 -2.60
C VAL A 36 -0.18 8.11 -2.13
N GLY A 37 -1.16 8.42 -2.98
CA GLY A 37 -2.57 8.36 -2.64
C GLY A 37 -3.12 6.94 -2.52
N GLY A 38 -2.65 6.01 -3.35
CA GLY A 38 -3.16 4.63 -3.35
C GLY A 38 -2.61 3.75 -2.24
N MET A 39 -1.53 4.19 -1.56
CA MET A 39 -0.81 3.34 -0.61
C MET A 39 -0.19 4.12 0.55
N TYR A 40 0.77 5.02 0.31
CA TYR A 40 1.52 5.66 1.41
C TYR A 40 0.65 6.49 2.36
N VAL A 41 -0.32 7.25 1.84
CA VAL A 41 -1.25 8.03 2.68
C VAL A 41 -2.09 7.11 3.56
N HIS A 42 -2.58 5.99 3.01
CA HIS A 42 -3.35 5.02 3.80
C HIS A 42 -2.50 4.35 4.89
N ALA A 43 -1.27 3.95 4.55
CA ALA A 43 -0.33 3.36 5.50
C ALA A 43 0.04 4.35 6.62
N ASP A 44 0.31 5.61 6.27
CA ASP A 44 0.68 6.65 7.22
C ASP A 44 -0.47 7.02 8.16
N VAL A 45 -1.69 7.17 7.63
CA VAL A 45 -2.89 7.43 8.43
C VAL A 45 -3.09 6.30 9.44
N PHE A 46 -2.93 5.04 9.02
CA PHE A 46 -3.06 3.92 9.94
C PHE A 46 -1.91 3.86 10.97
N ALA A 47 -0.66 4.13 10.55
CA ALA A 47 0.48 4.16 11.45
C ALA A 47 0.35 5.26 12.52
N ARG A 48 -0.07 6.47 12.14
CA ARG A 48 -0.33 7.57 13.09
C ARG A 48 -1.45 7.23 14.06
N PHE A 49 -2.56 6.68 13.57
CA PHE A 49 -3.63 6.19 14.43
C PHE A 49 -3.12 5.15 15.45
N LEU A 50 -2.31 4.18 15.03
CA LEU A 50 -1.72 3.22 15.96
C LEU A 50 -0.79 3.89 16.97
N ARG A 51 0.01 4.89 16.58
CA ARG A 51 0.89 5.62 17.53
C ARG A 51 0.09 6.35 18.59
N ASP A 52 -0.99 7.01 18.19
CA ASP A 52 -1.91 7.67 19.13
C ASP A 52 -2.62 6.65 20.03
N ARG A 53 -2.93 5.47 19.47
CA ARG A 53 -3.71 4.41 20.12
C ARG A 53 -2.94 3.53 21.09
N ILE A 54 -1.70 3.17 20.76
CA ILE A 54 -0.89 2.18 21.50
C ILE A 54 0.48 2.73 21.91
N GLY A 55 0.78 3.99 21.64
CA GLY A 55 2.08 4.63 21.94
C GLY A 55 3.02 4.65 20.73
N LYS A 56 3.74 5.77 20.60
CA LYS A 56 4.65 6.03 19.46
C LYS A 56 5.81 5.04 19.39
N GLU A 57 6.31 4.63 20.54
CA GLU A 57 7.38 3.65 20.72
C GLU A 57 6.98 2.22 20.40
N ASN A 58 5.67 1.94 20.29
CA ASN A 58 5.09 0.62 20.00
C ASN A 58 4.69 0.44 18.53
N VAL A 59 5.05 1.39 17.66
CA VAL A 59 4.77 1.31 16.23
C VAL A 59 6.03 1.61 15.43
N ILE A 60 6.36 0.72 14.49
CA ILE A 60 7.40 0.94 13.49
C ILE A 60 6.74 1.01 12.12
N PHE A 61 6.84 2.14 11.43
CA PHE A 61 6.46 2.30 10.04
C PHE A 61 7.69 2.31 9.14
N VAL A 62 7.89 1.24 8.35
CA VAL A 62 9.00 1.13 7.40
C VAL A 62 8.54 1.01 5.96
N SER A 63 9.37 1.51 5.05
CA SER A 63 9.31 1.24 3.61
C SER A 63 10.70 1.47 3.04
N GLY A 64 10.85 1.38 1.72
CA GLY A 64 12.08 1.77 1.06
C GLY A 64 11.97 1.71 -0.44
N THR A 65 13.06 2.07 -1.10
CA THR A 65 13.24 1.93 -2.53
C THR A 65 13.65 0.50 -2.86
N ASP A 66 12.93 -0.12 -3.80
CA ASP A 66 13.36 -1.37 -4.41
C ASP A 66 14.48 -1.06 -5.43
N CYS A 67 15.72 -1.40 -5.08
CA CYS A 67 16.90 -1.00 -5.85
C CYS A 67 17.19 -1.89 -7.05
N TYR A 68 16.58 -3.08 -7.13
CA TYR A 68 17.01 -4.13 -8.05
C TYR A 68 16.01 -4.35 -9.20
N GLY A 69 16.29 -5.35 -10.02
CA GLY A 69 15.41 -5.78 -11.11
C GLY A 69 15.71 -5.17 -12.48
N SER A 70 15.20 -5.87 -13.50
CA SER A 70 15.37 -5.50 -14.92
C SER A 70 14.92 -4.07 -15.29
N PRO A 71 13.85 -3.48 -14.71
CA PRO A 71 13.45 -2.12 -15.07
C PRO A 71 14.50 -1.07 -14.69
N ALA A 72 15.18 -1.22 -13.55
CA ALA A 72 16.24 -0.31 -13.12
C ALA A 72 17.46 -0.40 -14.02
N LEU A 73 17.89 -1.63 -14.36
CA LEU A 73 19.00 -1.87 -15.29
C LEU A 73 18.72 -1.27 -16.67
N GLU A 74 17.54 -1.50 -17.23
CA GLU A 74 17.19 -1.03 -18.57
C GLU A 74 17.01 0.50 -18.62
N SER A 75 16.36 1.11 -17.62
CA SER A 75 16.27 2.57 -17.51
C SER A 75 17.64 3.21 -17.35
N TYR A 76 18.51 2.63 -16.52
CA TYR A 76 19.88 3.09 -16.34
C TYR A 76 20.70 2.98 -17.62
N ARG A 77 20.62 1.85 -18.34
CA ARG A 77 21.30 1.63 -19.63
C ARG A 77 20.92 2.69 -20.66
N LYS A 78 19.63 2.96 -20.85
CA LYS A 78 19.16 4.01 -21.78
C LYS A 78 19.70 5.39 -21.41
N LEU A 79 19.76 5.67 -20.11
CA LEU A 79 20.32 6.92 -19.60
C LEU A 79 21.84 6.99 -19.84
N LYS A 80 22.56 5.88 -19.67
CA LYS A 80 23.98 5.72 -20.03
C LYS A 80 24.25 5.98 -21.50
N GLU A 81 23.47 5.37 -22.39
CA GLU A 81 23.56 5.57 -23.84
C GLU A 81 23.30 7.04 -24.24
N SER A 82 22.53 7.77 -23.42
CA SER A 82 22.25 9.20 -23.58
C SER A 82 23.33 10.12 -22.98
N GLY A 83 24.47 9.57 -22.52
CA GLY A 83 25.63 10.34 -22.05
C GLY A 83 25.75 10.49 -20.53
N TYR A 84 25.00 9.72 -19.72
CA TYR A 84 25.16 9.71 -18.27
C TYR A 84 26.46 9.01 -17.84
N ASP A 85 27.24 9.60 -16.95
CA ASP A 85 28.57 9.13 -16.58
C ASP A 85 28.63 8.41 -15.23
N LYS A 86 27.62 8.54 -14.37
CA LYS A 86 27.60 7.95 -13.01
C LYS A 86 27.23 6.47 -12.94
N SER A 87 27.43 5.84 -11.78
CA SER A 87 27.14 4.42 -11.55
C SER A 87 25.62 4.14 -11.47
N ILE A 88 25.22 2.87 -11.51
CA ILE A 88 23.81 2.48 -11.26
C ILE A 88 23.40 2.80 -9.83
N GLU A 89 24.34 2.69 -8.88
CA GLU A 89 24.13 3.09 -7.50
C GLU A 89 23.78 4.58 -7.40
N ASP A 90 24.51 5.45 -8.11
CA ASP A 90 24.22 6.89 -8.16
C ASP A 90 22.84 7.20 -8.76
N TYR A 91 22.45 6.44 -9.80
CA TYR A 91 21.13 6.58 -10.43
C TYR A 91 20.01 6.21 -9.47
N VAL A 92 20.11 5.04 -8.83
CA VAL A 92 19.12 4.56 -7.84
C VAL A 92 19.10 5.48 -6.62
N ARG A 93 20.26 5.94 -6.14
CA ARG A 93 20.37 6.91 -5.03
C ARG A 93 19.68 8.23 -5.36
N GLY A 94 19.86 8.75 -6.57
CA GLY A 94 19.14 9.94 -7.03
C GLY A 94 17.62 9.79 -6.97
N ASN A 95 17.09 8.63 -7.36
CA ASN A 95 15.66 8.34 -7.25
C ASN A 95 15.21 8.11 -5.81
N HIS A 96 16.00 7.42 -4.99
CA HIS A 96 15.74 7.21 -3.56
C HIS A 96 15.56 8.55 -2.83
N GLU A 97 16.47 9.51 -3.03
CA GLU A 97 16.38 10.82 -2.39
C GLU A 97 15.15 11.63 -2.84
N LYS A 98 14.79 11.55 -4.13
CA LYS A 98 13.56 12.16 -4.64
C LYS A 98 12.32 11.53 -4.01
N GLN A 99 12.25 10.20 -3.97
CA GLN A 99 11.14 9.47 -3.33
C GLN A 99 11.01 9.87 -1.85
N LYS A 100 12.11 9.88 -1.12
CA LYS A 100 12.17 10.29 0.29
C LYS A 100 11.70 11.74 0.50
N LYS A 101 12.16 12.66 -0.36
CA LYS A 101 11.71 14.06 -0.35
C LYS A 101 10.20 14.16 -0.59
N THR A 102 9.68 13.52 -1.63
CA THR A 102 8.24 13.54 -1.94
C THR A 102 7.42 13.03 -0.76
N LEU A 103 7.80 11.89 -0.15
CA LEU A 103 7.10 11.36 1.02
C LEU A 103 7.13 12.32 2.22
N LYS A 104 8.26 12.97 2.47
CA LYS A 104 8.39 14.01 3.49
C LYS A 104 7.48 15.20 3.22
N ASP A 105 7.40 15.67 1.97
CA ASP A 105 6.56 16.81 1.59
C ASP A 105 5.06 16.50 1.74
N TYR A 106 4.67 15.22 1.59
CA TYR A 106 3.34 14.69 1.91
C TYR A 106 3.11 14.36 3.40
N LYS A 107 4.07 14.68 4.27
CA LYS A 107 4.01 14.47 5.72
C LYS A 107 3.91 12.99 6.13
N ILE A 108 4.43 12.09 5.30
CA ILE A 108 4.51 10.67 5.60
C ILE A 108 5.55 10.45 6.71
N SER A 109 5.12 9.84 7.81
CA SER A 109 5.86 9.66 9.06
C SER A 109 6.52 8.29 9.17
N LEU A 110 7.37 7.95 8.20
CA LEU A 110 8.17 6.72 8.25
C LEU A 110 9.22 6.82 9.35
N ASP A 111 9.35 5.77 10.15
CA ASP A 111 10.47 5.60 11.09
C ASP A 111 11.77 5.30 10.33
N PHE A 112 11.65 4.58 9.21
CA PHE A 112 12.76 4.32 8.30
C PHE A 112 12.28 4.18 6.85
N PHE A 113 12.95 4.92 5.96
CA PHE A 113 12.81 4.77 4.52
C PHE A 113 14.16 4.32 3.95
N GLY A 114 14.30 3.02 3.73
CA GLY A 114 15.54 2.39 3.29
C GLY A 114 15.67 2.26 1.77
N ALA A 115 16.69 1.55 1.33
CA ALA A 115 16.91 1.17 -0.05
C ALA A 115 17.60 -0.20 -0.05
N SER A 116 17.02 -1.20 -0.71
CA SER A 116 17.49 -2.61 -0.61
C SER A 116 18.93 -2.80 -1.10
N GLY A 117 19.44 -1.88 -1.92
CA GLY A 117 20.80 -1.88 -2.45
C GLY A 117 21.67 -0.68 -2.07
N LEU A 118 21.27 0.15 -1.10
CA LEU A 118 22.09 1.29 -0.65
C LEU A 118 22.40 1.25 0.84
N ASP A 119 23.57 1.78 1.19
CA ASP A 119 24.01 2.09 2.55
C ASP A 119 23.90 0.89 3.53
N GLU A 120 23.63 1.15 4.81
CA GLU A 120 23.53 0.09 5.82
C GLU A 120 22.41 -0.91 5.53
N ALA A 121 21.30 -0.45 4.95
CA ALA A 121 20.17 -1.29 4.59
C ALA A 121 20.57 -2.38 3.59
N ALA A 122 21.47 -2.10 2.64
CA ALA A 122 21.99 -3.10 1.71
C ALA A 122 22.71 -4.25 2.42
N SER A 123 23.56 -3.93 3.40
CA SER A 123 24.30 -4.94 4.15
C SER A 123 23.37 -5.81 4.99
N MET A 124 22.41 -5.20 5.68
CA MET A 124 21.40 -5.91 6.46
C MET A 124 20.49 -6.77 5.57
N HIS A 125 20.11 -6.24 4.42
CA HIS A 125 19.26 -6.95 3.46
C HIS A 125 19.97 -8.17 2.87
N ARG A 126 21.25 -8.06 2.50
CA ARG A 126 22.06 -9.23 2.09
C ARG A 126 22.08 -10.30 3.17
N GLN A 127 22.30 -9.91 4.43
CA GLN A 127 22.32 -10.85 5.55
C GLN A 127 20.97 -11.56 5.73
N VAL A 128 19.85 -10.82 5.72
CA VAL A 128 18.50 -11.41 5.84
C VAL A 128 18.20 -12.34 4.67
N SER A 129 18.55 -11.96 3.44
CA SER A 129 18.35 -12.79 2.25
C SER A 129 19.13 -14.11 2.34
N GLU A 130 20.37 -14.07 2.84
CA GLU A 130 21.18 -15.27 3.09
C GLU A 130 20.57 -16.15 4.20
N GLU A 131 20.13 -15.57 5.31
CA GLU A 131 19.47 -16.28 6.42
C GLU A 131 18.21 -17.02 5.94
N ILE A 132 17.35 -16.34 5.17
CA ILE A 132 16.10 -16.91 4.63
C ILE A 132 16.42 -18.04 3.64
N PHE A 133 17.32 -17.81 2.68
CA PHE A 133 17.65 -18.82 1.68
C PHE A 133 18.25 -20.06 2.31
N ASN A 134 19.22 -19.92 3.22
CA ASN A 134 19.81 -21.07 3.91
C ASN A 134 18.76 -21.84 4.71
N THR A 135 17.85 -21.14 5.40
CA THR A 135 16.76 -21.80 6.16
C THR A 135 15.83 -22.60 5.24
N LEU A 136 15.39 -22.02 4.13
CA LEU A 136 14.51 -22.71 3.17
C LEU A 136 15.23 -23.90 2.51
N TYR A 137 16.51 -23.74 2.17
CA TYR A 137 17.35 -24.79 1.61
C TYR A 137 17.52 -25.96 2.58
N GLU A 138 17.93 -25.69 3.82
CA GLU A 138 18.17 -26.71 4.86
C GLU A 138 16.91 -27.49 5.22
N LYS A 139 15.73 -26.85 5.13
CA LYS A 139 14.44 -27.50 5.35
C LYS A 139 13.89 -28.23 4.11
N GLY A 140 14.56 -28.17 2.96
CA GLY A 140 14.17 -28.88 1.74
C GLY A 140 12.99 -28.27 0.97
N TYR A 141 12.71 -26.98 1.16
CA TYR A 141 11.66 -26.27 0.42
C TYR A 141 12.09 -25.72 -0.93
N LEU A 142 13.38 -25.83 -1.26
CA LEU A 142 13.95 -25.34 -2.50
C LEU A 142 14.24 -26.48 -3.48
N GLU A 143 14.02 -26.21 -4.76
CA GLU A 143 14.41 -27.09 -5.85
C GLU A 143 15.17 -26.35 -6.95
N LYS A 144 16.01 -27.09 -7.68
CA LYS A 144 16.69 -26.59 -8.88
C LYS A 144 15.86 -26.93 -10.10
N LEU A 145 15.47 -25.92 -10.86
CA LEU A 145 14.86 -26.11 -12.17
C LEU A 145 15.78 -25.54 -13.25
N SER A 146 16.00 -26.35 -14.28
CA SER A 146 16.70 -25.92 -15.50
C SER A 146 15.66 -25.45 -16.51
N THR A 147 15.45 -24.14 -16.60
CA THR A 147 14.47 -23.54 -17.51
C THR A 147 15.14 -22.88 -18.71
N PRO A 148 14.51 -22.91 -19.90
CA PRO A 148 14.97 -22.13 -21.05
C PRO A 148 14.85 -20.64 -20.74
N GLN A 149 15.96 -19.91 -20.80
CA GLN A 149 15.98 -18.45 -20.72
C GLN A 149 16.39 -17.86 -22.07
N PHE A 150 15.86 -16.68 -22.39
CA PHE A 150 16.26 -15.95 -23.58
C PHE A 150 17.73 -15.55 -23.55
N TYR A 151 18.38 -15.70 -24.68
CA TYR A 151 19.78 -15.37 -24.89
C TYR A 151 19.95 -14.56 -26.18
N ASP A 152 20.73 -13.49 -26.09
CA ASP A 152 21.12 -12.69 -27.24
C ASP A 152 22.42 -13.25 -27.84
N ASP A 153 22.31 -13.98 -28.94
CA ASP A 153 23.49 -14.59 -29.60
C ASP A 153 24.45 -13.57 -30.21
N GLU A 154 23.99 -12.36 -30.51
CA GLU A 154 24.85 -11.30 -31.06
C GLU A 154 25.69 -10.65 -29.96
N LEU A 155 25.09 -10.39 -28.80
CA LEU A 155 25.76 -9.73 -27.68
C LEU A 155 26.39 -10.71 -26.69
N GLY A 156 26.04 -11.99 -26.78
CA GLY A 156 26.59 -13.03 -25.92
C GLY A 156 26.11 -12.95 -24.47
N VAL A 157 24.87 -12.49 -24.24
CA VAL A 157 24.33 -12.25 -22.89
C VAL A 157 22.95 -12.87 -22.70
N PHE A 158 22.65 -13.27 -21.47
CA PHE A 158 21.29 -13.66 -21.08
C PHE A 158 20.38 -12.44 -20.99
N LEU A 159 19.14 -12.60 -21.42
CA LEU A 159 18.11 -11.57 -21.39
C LEU A 159 17.15 -11.84 -20.24
N ASN A 160 16.89 -10.81 -19.44
CA ASN A 160 16.06 -10.86 -18.24
C ASN A 160 14.92 -9.84 -18.31
N GLY A 161 13.71 -10.26 -17.90
CA GLY A 161 12.55 -9.38 -17.79
C GLY A 161 12.36 -8.48 -19.02
N ARG A 162 12.46 -7.16 -18.81
CA ARG A 162 12.22 -6.13 -19.86
C ARG A 162 13.24 -6.07 -20.98
N GLN A 163 14.29 -6.90 -20.96
CA GLN A 163 15.24 -7.02 -22.06
C GLN A 163 14.71 -7.89 -23.22
N VAL A 164 13.60 -8.60 -23.01
CA VAL A 164 12.83 -9.26 -24.09
C VAL A 164 11.44 -8.64 -24.13
N GLU A 165 10.96 -8.28 -25.31
CA GLU A 165 9.57 -7.87 -25.52
C GLU A 165 8.87 -8.85 -26.47
N GLY A 166 7.58 -9.12 -26.18
CA GLY A 166 6.70 -9.96 -26.99
C GLY A 166 5.23 -9.75 -26.61
N ARG A 167 4.37 -10.71 -26.95
CA ARG A 167 2.93 -10.69 -26.62
C ARG A 167 2.55 -11.78 -25.61
N CYS A 168 1.64 -11.44 -24.69
CA CYS A 168 1.23 -12.31 -23.58
C CYS A 168 0.49 -13.56 -24.10
N PRO A 169 0.87 -14.79 -23.66
CA PRO A 169 0.20 -16.02 -24.10
C PRO A 169 -1.11 -16.32 -23.37
N ILE A 170 -1.39 -15.68 -22.23
CA ILE A 170 -2.59 -15.93 -21.43
C ILE A 170 -3.86 -15.43 -22.14
N GLU A 171 -4.85 -16.31 -22.31
CA GLU A 171 -6.13 -15.99 -22.98
C GLU A 171 -6.87 -14.86 -22.25
N GLY A 172 -7.38 -13.89 -23.01
CA GLY A 172 -8.11 -12.74 -22.48
C GLY A 172 -7.23 -11.66 -21.83
N CYS A 173 -5.91 -11.83 -21.81
CA CYS A 173 -5.01 -10.79 -21.31
C CYS A 173 -4.97 -9.58 -22.26
N GLN A 174 -5.27 -8.40 -21.73
CA GLN A 174 -5.23 -7.12 -22.45
C GLN A 174 -3.90 -6.37 -22.25
N SER A 175 -2.84 -7.07 -21.88
CA SER A 175 -1.53 -6.45 -21.65
C SER A 175 -0.96 -5.94 -22.97
N GLU A 176 -0.57 -4.66 -23.02
CA GLU A 176 0.05 -4.05 -24.22
C GLU A 176 1.42 -4.67 -24.53
N LYS A 177 2.13 -5.15 -23.51
CA LYS A 177 3.45 -5.77 -23.61
C LYS A 177 3.61 -6.98 -22.70
N ALA A 178 4.38 -7.96 -23.15
CA ALA A 178 4.87 -9.05 -22.33
C ALA A 178 6.40 -9.12 -22.41
N TYR A 179 7.01 -9.64 -21.35
CA TYR A 179 8.45 -9.58 -21.11
C TYR A 179 8.96 -10.91 -20.59
N ALA A 180 9.96 -11.51 -21.24
CA ALA A 180 10.55 -12.79 -20.84
C ALA A 180 9.51 -13.83 -20.32
N ASP A 181 9.35 -13.96 -19.00
CA ASP A 181 8.47 -14.86 -18.25
C ASP A 181 7.22 -14.21 -17.61
N GLU A 182 6.97 -12.91 -17.82
CA GLU A 182 5.82 -12.20 -17.24
C GLU A 182 5.18 -11.16 -18.18
N CYS A 183 3.90 -10.82 -17.99
CA CYS A 183 3.30 -9.66 -18.68
C CYS A 183 3.18 -8.43 -17.79
N SER A 184 2.92 -7.26 -18.39
CA SER A 184 2.75 -6.00 -17.64
C SER A 184 1.60 -6.00 -16.62
N LEU A 185 0.70 -6.99 -16.69
CA LEU A 185 -0.39 -7.22 -15.74
C LEU A 185 -0.06 -8.32 -14.71
N GLY A 186 1.17 -8.83 -14.67
CA GLY A 186 1.66 -9.75 -13.66
C GLY A 186 1.37 -11.24 -13.91
N HIS A 187 0.81 -11.61 -15.07
CA HIS A 187 0.69 -13.03 -15.42
C HIS A 187 2.07 -13.64 -15.62
N GLN A 188 2.35 -14.75 -14.95
CA GLN A 188 3.57 -15.54 -15.08
C GLN A 188 3.35 -16.67 -16.10
N PHE A 189 4.33 -16.94 -16.95
CA PHE A 189 4.33 -18.01 -17.95
C PHE A 189 5.76 -18.44 -18.27
N MET A 190 5.93 -19.56 -18.97
CA MET A 190 7.26 -19.99 -19.39
C MET A 190 7.80 -19.07 -20.49
N PRO A 191 9.10 -18.73 -20.51
CA PRO A 191 9.70 -17.93 -21.59
C PRO A 191 9.42 -18.45 -23.00
N SER A 192 9.32 -19.78 -23.17
CA SER A 192 8.97 -20.42 -24.44
C SER A 192 7.56 -20.10 -24.94
N GLU A 193 6.67 -19.64 -24.08
CA GLU A 193 5.29 -19.27 -24.42
C GLU A 193 5.17 -17.83 -24.90
N LEU A 194 6.20 -17.00 -24.71
CA LEU A 194 6.17 -15.61 -25.14
C LEU A 194 6.08 -15.53 -26.67
N ILE A 195 5.04 -14.85 -27.16
CA ILE A 195 4.75 -14.76 -28.59
C ILE A 195 5.62 -13.65 -29.22
N ASP A 196 6.29 -13.98 -30.33
CA ASP A 196 7.17 -13.09 -31.11
C ASP A 196 8.24 -12.36 -30.27
N PRO A 197 9.12 -13.10 -29.57
CA PRO A 197 10.11 -12.48 -28.70
C PRO A 197 11.18 -11.73 -29.50
N ILE A 198 11.50 -10.52 -29.05
CA ILE A 198 12.55 -9.66 -29.60
C ILE A 198 13.46 -9.18 -28.46
N SER A 199 14.77 -9.28 -28.65
CA SER A 199 15.77 -8.68 -27.76
C SER A 199 15.70 -7.16 -27.87
N VAL A 200 15.48 -6.48 -26.75
CA VAL A 200 15.55 -5.01 -26.66
C VAL A 200 17.00 -4.51 -26.75
N LEU A 201 17.99 -5.39 -26.54
CA LEU A 201 19.39 -5.04 -26.63
C LEU A 201 19.86 -4.95 -28.09
N SER A 202 19.63 -6.01 -28.88
CA SER A 202 20.09 -6.12 -30.28
C SER A 202 19.01 -5.86 -31.34
N GLY A 203 17.73 -5.90 -30.97
CA GLY A 203 16.61 -5.89 -31.91
C GLY A 203 16.40 -7.20 -32.67
N LYS A 204 17.16 -8.27 -32.35
CA LYS A 204 17.05 -9.58 -33.00
C LYS A 204 16.18 -10.56 -32.22
N LYS A 205 15.76 -11.64 -32.89
CA LYS A 205 15.07 -12.75 -32.24
C LYS A 205 16.05 -13.48 -31.31
N PRO A 206 15.79 -13.56 -30.00
CA PRO A 206 16.64 -14.28 -29.07
C PRO A 206 16.49 -15.79 -29.22
N SER A 207 17.52 -16.54 -28.83
CA SER A 207 17.47 -18.00 -28.71
C SER A 207 17.22 -18.42 -27.26
N PHE A 208 17.03 -19.72 -27.03
CA PHE A 208 16.92 -20.27 -25.68
C PHE A 208 18.23 -20.92 -25.27
N ARG A 209 18.65 -20.63 -24.04
CA ARG A 209 19.70 -21.37 -23.33
C ARG A 209 19.19 -21.76 -21.95
N ASN A 210 19.46 -23.00 -21.55
CA ASN A 210 19.05 -23.49 -20.25
C ASN A 210 19.89 -22.83 -19.16
N VAL A 211 19.21 -22.36 -18.12
CA VAL A 211 19.81 -21.85 -16.89
C VAL A 211 19.21 -22.59 -15.72
N THR A 212 20.05 -22.94 -14.76
CA THR A 212 19.61 -23.55 -13.52
C THR A 212 19.42 -22.45 -12.48
N ASN A 213 18.21 -22.35 -11.95
CA ASN A 213 17.86 -21.42 -10.87
C ASN A 213 17.23 -22.18 -9.71
N TRP A 214 17.27 -21.57 -8.53
CA TRP A 214 16.54 -22.04 -7.37
C TRP A 214 15.11 -21.51 -7.38
N TYR A 215 14.18 -22.41 -7.08
CA TYR A 215 12.76 -22.13 -6.94
C TYR A 215 12.29 -22.58 -5.56
N TYR A 216 11.36 -21.82 -4.98
CA TYR A 216 10.59 -22.24 -3.83
C TYR A 216 9.40 -23.07 -4.30
N ARG A 217 9.19 -24.24 -3.70
CA ARG A 217 8.12 -25.20 -4.05
C ARG A 217 6.75 -24.74 -3.55
N LEU A 218 6.29 -23.58 -4.03
CA LEU A 218 5.06 -22.91 -3.58
C LEU A 218 3.81 -23.76 -3.81
N GLU A 219 3.83 -24.59 -4.84
CA GLU A 219 2.75 -25.52 -5.15
C GLU A 219 2.50 -26.56 -4.04
N ASP A 220 3.51 -26.89 -3.23
CA ASP A 220 3.36 -27.78 -2.09
C ASP A 220 2.53 -27.14 -0.96
N ASP A 221 2.46 -25.80 -0.91
CA ASP A 221 1.72 -25.07 0.11
C ASP A 221 0.21 -24.97 -0.18
N ILE A 222 -0.28 -25.53 -1.28
CA ILE A 222 -1.66 -25.30 -1.75
C ILE A 222 -2.73 -25.66 -0.71
N ASP A 223 -2.54 -26.76 0.03
CA ASP A 223 -3.51 -27.21 1.03
C ASP A 223 -3.50 -26.31 2.26
N PHE A 224 -2.31 -25.93 2.74
CA PHE A 224 -2.15 -24.95 3.81
C PHE A 224 -2.75 -23.60 3.42
N LEU A 225 -2.46 -23.09 2.21
CA LEU A 225 -2.98 -21.82 1.73
C LEU A 225 -4.50 -21.85 1.63
N LYS A 226 -5.10 -22.93 1.13
CA LYS A 226 -6.56 -23.07 1.09
C LYS A 226 -7.18 -23.00 2.49
N GLU A 227 -6.62 -23.73 3.46
CA GLU A 227 -7.10 -23.69 4.85
C GLU A 227 -6.94 -22.29 5.45
N TYR A 228 -5.78 -21.67 5.27
CA TYR A 228 -5.49 -20.33 5.76
C TYR A 228 -6.43 -19.27 5.17
N ILE A 229 -6.67 -19.30 3.86
CA ILE A 229 -7.58 -18.36 3.18
C ILE A 229 -9.04 -18.58 3.60
N ASP A 230 -9.43 -19.84 3.86
CA ASP A 230 -10.73 -20.15 4.43
C ASP A 230 -10.91 -19.59 5.85
N ASP A 231 -9.86 -19.67 6.68
CA ASP A 231 -9.83 -19.06 8.00
C ASP A 231 -9.95 -17.54 7.90
N LEU A 232 -9.14 -16.89 7.05
CA LEU A 232 -9.23 -15.45 6.81
C LEU A 232 -10.66 -15.04 6.41
N ARG A 233 -11.30 -15.79 5.51
CA ARG A 233 -12.67 -15.51 5.03
C ARG A 233 -13.71 -15.59 6.14
N LYS A 234 -13.59 -16.58 7.03
CA LYS A 234 -14.57 -16.85 8.09
C LYS A 234 -14.36 -15.93 9.29
N ASN A 235 -13.09 -15.72 9.66
CA ASN A 235 -12.71 -15.23 10.97
C ASN A 235 -12.10 -13.83 10.96
N THR A 236 -11.72 -13.27 9.80
CA THR A 236 -11.05 -11.95 9.74
C THR A 236 -11.85 -10.90 8.97
N ASN A 237 -11.35 -9.66 8.99
CA ASN A 237 -11.83 -8.56 8.17
C ASN A 237 -11.05 -8.37 6.86
N THR A 238 -10.32 -9.39 6.41
CA THR A 238 -9.61 -9.39 5.11
C THR A 238 -10.57 -9.05 3.97
N ARG A 239 -10.10 -8.18 3.06
CA ARG A 239 -10.92 -7.65 1.97
C ARG A 239 -11.37 -8.77 1.01
N LYS A 240 -12.67 -8.85 0.77
CA LYS A 240 -13.28 -9.91 -0.06
C LYS A 240 -12.66 -10.04 -1.45
N PHE A 241 -12.36 -8.92 -2.11
CA PHE A 241 -11.78 -8.96 -3.44
C PHE A 241 -10.36 -9.52 -3.44
N ALA A 242 -9.59 -9.28 -2.38
CA ALA A 242 -8.25 -9.86 -2.26
C ALA A 242 -8.35 -11.38 -2.11
N LEU A 243 -9.29 -11.87 -1.30
CA LEU A 243 -9.56 -13.31 -1.19
C LEU A 243 -9.98 -13.93 -2.53
N THR A 244 -10.81 -13.24 -3.32
CA THR A 244 -11.17 -13.70 -4.69
C THR A 244 -9.97 -13.77 -5.62
N VAL A 245 -9.08 -12.76 -5.59
CA VAL A 245 -7.84 -12.78 -6.37
C VAL A 245 -6.94 -13.95 -5.93
N ILE A 246 -6.92 -14.29 -4.64
CA ILE A 246 -6.13 -15.41 -4.13
C ILE A 246 -6.72 -16.75 -4.60
N ASP A 247 -8.03 -16.94 -4.48
CA ASP A 247 -8.74 -18.17 -4.88
C ASP A 247 -8.43 -18.54 -6.34
N ASP A 248 -8.36 -17.55 -7.22
CA ASP A 248 -8.02 -17.70 -8.64
C ASP A 248 -6.70 -18.47 -8.86
N PHE A 249 -5.70 -18.29 -7.98
CA PHE A 249 -4.41 -18.96 -8.07
C PHE A 249 -4.36 -20.30 -7.34
N LEU A 250 -5.31 -20.59 -6.44
CA LEU A 250 -5.38 -21.85 -5.69
C LEU A 250 -6.16 -22.95 -6.44
N ASN A 251 -6.53 -22.70 -7.69
CA ASN A 251 -7.17 -23.66 -8.58
C ASN A 251 -6.21 -24.80 -8.97
N ARG A 252 -6.79 -25.96 -9.29
CA ARG A 252 -6.04 -27.09 -9.85
C ARG A 252 -5.42 -26.69 -11.21
N PRO A 253 -4.30 -27.32 -11.60
CA PRO A 253 -3.67 -27.07 -12.90
C PRO A 253 -4.66 -27.28 -14.04
N LEU A 254 -4.79 -26.28 -14.91
CA LEU A 254 -5.85 -26.20 -15.94
C LEU A 254 -5.26 -25.75 -17.28
N ILE A 255 -5.79 -26.30 -18.36
CA ILE A 255 -5.55 -25.84 -19.74
C ILE A 255 -6.88 -25.50 -20.40
N HIS A 256 -6.92 -24.34 -21.06
CA HIS A 256 -7.99 -23.93 -21.98
C HIS A 256 -7.56 -24.22 -23.42
N ILE A 257 -8.36 -25.00 -24.14
CA ILE A 257 -8.13 -25.32 -25.54
C ILE A 257 -9.26 -24.70 -26.36
N PRO A 258 -9.01 -23.63 -27.13
CA PRO A 258 -10.06 -23.02 -27.96
C PRO A 258 -10.58 -24.01 -29.00
N LYS A 259 -11.90 -24.20 -29.07
CA LYS A 259 -12.59 -25.18 -29.92
C LYS A 259 -12.18 -25.07 -31.40
N ARG A 260 -11.95 -23.84 -31.87
CA ARG A 260 -11.47 -23.55 -33.23
C ARG A 260 -10.16 -24.25 -33.61
N PHE A 261 -9.31 -24.59 -32.64
CA PHE A 261 -8.05 -25.32 -32.88
C PHE A 261 -8.21 -26.84 -32.87
N LEU A 262 -9.40 -27.33 -32.51
CA LEU A 262 -9.79 -28.74 -32.60
C LEU A 262 -10.64 -29.02 -33.84
N GLU A 263 -11.22 -27.98 -34.47
CA GLU A 263 -11.97 -28.11 -35.72
C GLU A 263 -11.12 -28.75 -36.83
N GLY A 264 -11.64 -29.84 -37.41
CA GLY A 264 -10.94 -30.60 -38.46
C GLY A 264 -9.85 -31.56 -37.94
N LYS A 265 -9.66 -31.67 -36.61
CA LYS A 265 -8.82 -32.68 -35.96
C LYS A 265 -9.68 -33.75 -35.28
N ASP A 266 -9.08 -34.91 -35.01
CA ASP A 266 -9.71 -35.94 -34.18
C ASP A 266 -9.60 -35.55 -32.69
N GLN A 267 -10.57 -34.78 -32.22
CA GLN A 267 -10.63 -34.31 -30.83
C GLN A 267 -10.57 -35.47 -29.83
N GLU A 268 -11.27 -36.57 -30.10
CA GLU A 268 -11.32 -37.70 -29.17
C GLU A 268 -9.95 -38.40 -29.07
N ALA A 269 -9.24 -38.55 -30.19
CA ALA A 269 -7.89 -39.10 -30.20
C ALA A 269 -6.89 -38.19 -29.47
N ILE A 270 -6.97 -36.87 -29.67
CA ILE A 270 -6.08 -35.91 -29.00
C ILE A 270 -6.32 -35.93 -27.48
N LEU A 271 -7.59 -35.85 -27.05
CA LEU A 271 -7.93 -35.86 -25.63
C LEU A 271 -7.52 -37.16 -24.94
N LYS A 272 -7.63 -38.33 -25.61
CA LYS A 272 -7.17 -39.62 -25.07
C LYS A 272 -5.65 -39.70 -24.86
N ARG A 273 -4.86 -38.88 -25.54
CA ARG A 273 -3.40 -38.82 -25.35
C ARG A 273 -2.99 -37.92 -24.19
N LEU A 274 -3.88 -37.05 -23.72
CA LEU A 274 -3.59 -36.24 -22.54
C LEU A 274 -3.57 -37.14 -21.30
N PRO A 275 -2.77 -36.80 -20.27
CA PRO A 275 -2.85 -37.45 -18.96
C PRO A 275 -4.26 -37.42 -18.37
N GLU A 276 -4.49 -38.16 -17.29
CA GLU A 276 -5.80 -38.20 -16.62
C GLU A 276 -6.27 -36.77 -16.27
N HIS A 277 -7.45 -36.41 -16.78
CA HIS A 277 -7.99 -35.06 -16.68
C HIS A 277 -9.51 -35.07 -16.56
N GLU A 278 -10.01 -34.04 -15.90
CA GLU A 278 -11.44 -33.70 -15.88
C GLU A 278 -11.72 -32.75 -17.05
N LEU A 279 -12.53 -33.20 -18.00
CA LEU A 279 -12.95 -32.41 -19.15
C LEU A 279 -14.22 -31.62 -18.80
N THR A 280 -14.18 -30.31 -19.02
CA THR A 280 -15.37 -29.46 -18.99
C THR A 280 -15.59 -28.84 -20.37
N ASP A 281 -16.71 -29.20 -21.01
CA ASP A 281 -17.14 -28.66 -22.30
C ASP A 281 -18.54 -28.07 -22.17
N GLU A 282 -18.62 -26.74 -22.03
CA GLU A 282 -19.88 -26.01 -22.01
C GLU A 282 -20.19 -25.48 -23.43
N GLU A 283 -21.40 -25.71 -23.94
CA GLU A 283 -21.83 -25.28 -25.30
C GLU A 283 -21.58 -23.79 -25.56
N LYS A 284 -21.75 -22.94 -24.55
CA LYS A 284 -21.60 -21.47 -24.67
C LYS A 284 -20.15 -20.98 -24.64
N ARG A 285 -19.19 -21.82 -24.22
CA ARG A 285 -17.77 -21.44 -24.15
C ARG A 285 -17.04 -21.74 -25.45
N LYS A 286 -16.11 -20.84 -25.81
CA LYS A 286 -15.27 -20.97 -27.00
C LYS A 286 -14.08 -21.92 -26.82
N SER A 287 -13.84 -22.38 -25.59
CA SER A 287 -12.73 -23.27 -25.24
C SER A 287 -13.25 -24.44 -24.42
N ILE A 288 -12.71 -25.63 -24.65
CA ILE A 288 -12.82 -26.76 -23.72
C ILE A 288 -11.77 -26.61 -22.63
N MET A 289 -12.03 -27.15 -21.44
CA MET A 289 -11.14 -27.05 -20.29
C MET A 289 -10.72 -28.43 -19.83
N CYS A 290 -9.42 -28.65 -19.69
CA CYS A 290 -8.84 -29.88 -19.15
C CYS A 290 -8.19 -29.55 -17.80
N THR A 291 -8.72 -30.11 -16.71
CA THR A 291 -8.20 -29.92 -15.35
C THR A 291 -7.42 -31.16 -14.93
N PHE A 292 -6.20 -30.96 -14.44
CA PHE A 292 -5.26 -32.03 -14.12
C PHE A 292 -5.09 -32.21 -12.61
N LYS A 293 -4.55 -33.37 -12.21
CA LYS A 293 -4.26 -33.66 -10.80
C LYS A 293 -2.98 -32.97 -10.33
N SER A 294 -1.96 -32.91 -11.18
CA SER A 294 -0.66 -32.33 -10.87
C SER A 294 -0.18 -31.35 -11.93
N LEU A 295 0.84 -30.55 -11.60
CA LEU A 295 1.53 -29.70 -12.57
C LEU A 295 2.27 -30.54 -13.62
N GLU A 296 2.82 -31.68 -13.25
CA GLU A 296 3.50 -32.62 -14.16
C GLU A 296 2.55 -33.16 -15.23
N ASP A 297 1.31 -33.52 -14.84
CA ASP A 297 0.26 -33.95 -15.76
C ASP A 297 -0.11 -32.81 -16.72
N ARG A 298 -0.28 -31.59 -16.20
CA ARG A 298 -0.57 -30.41 -17.03
C ARG A 298 0.57 -30.17 -18.03
N ASP A 299 1.81 -30.19 -17.58
CA ASP A 299 2.97 -29.93 -18.45
C ASP A 299 3.21 -31.06 -19.46
N THR A 300 2.83 -32.30 -19.13
CA THR A 300 2.77 -33.39 -20.11
C THR A 300 1.66 -33.18 -21.14
N ALA A 301 0.48 -32.75 -20.71
CA ALA A 301 -0.62 -32.40 -21.62
C ALA A 301 -0.21 -31.27 -22.58
N ARG A 302 0.50 -30.25 -22.09
CA ARG A 302 1.03 -29.15 -22.90
C ARG A 302 1.92 -29.65 -24.03
N ARG A 303 2.88 -30.55 -23.73
CA ARG A 303 3.76 -31.17 -24.74
C ARG A 303 2.96 -31.93 -25.80
N VAL A 304 1.96 -32.71 -25.39
CA VAL A 304 1.09 -33.44 -26.33
C VAL A 304 0.32 -32.48 -27.25
N LEU A 305 -0.21 -31.39 -26.71
CA LEU A 305 -0.93 -30.39 -27.51
C LEU A 305 0.00 -29.67 -28.50
N GLU A 306 1.25 -29.39 -28.11
CA GLU A 306 2.27 -28.81 -28.99
C GLU A 306 2.65 -29.75 -30.14
N GLU A 307 2.86 -31.05 -29.86
CA GLU A 307 3.11 -32.08 -30.87
C GLU A 307 1.97 -32.17 -31.89
N GLU A 308 0.74 -31.98 -31.43
CA GLU A 308 -0.47 -31.99 -32.27
C GLU A 308 -0.73 -30.65 -32.97
N GLY A 309 0.09 -29.62 -32.73
CA GLY A 309 -0.11 -28.28 -33.26
C GLY A 309 -1.43 -27.65 -32.81
N VAL A 310 -1.89 -27.97 -31.60
CA VAL A 310 -3.09 -27.43 -30.98
C VAL A 310 -2.70 -26.30 -30.05
N HIS A 311 -3.19 -25.10 -30.33
CA HIS A 311 -2.97 -23.96 -29.45
C HIS A 311 -3.82 -24.08 -28.18
N TYR A 312 -3.23 -23.69 -27.06
CA TYR A 312 -3.84 -23.73 -25.74
C TYR A 312 -3.38 -22.53 -24.91
N THR A 313 -4.07 -22.27 -23.80
CA THR A 313 -3.61 -21.34 -22.76
C THR A 313 -3.72 -21.97 -21.38
N ALA A 314 -2.79 -21.65 -20.48
CA ALA A 314 -2.81 -22.15 -19.11
C ALA A 314 -3.77 -21.32 -18.23
N GLY A 315 -4.51 -22.00 -17.38
CA GLY A 315 -5.26 -21.37 -16.30
C GLY A 315 -4.35 -20.95 -15.14
N LYS A 316 -4.85 -20.05 -14.28
CA LYS A 316 -4.15 -19.66 -13.05
C LYS A 316 -4.08 -20.85 -12.09
N THR A 317 -2.88 -21.12 -11.58
CA THR A 317 -2.60 -22.15 -10.57
C THR A 317 -1.26 -21.82 -9.90
N LEU A 318 -0.96 -22.43 -8.75
CA LEU A 318 0.36 -22.30 -8.15
C LEU A 318 1.39 -23.04 -8.99
N VAL A 319 2.58 -22.46 -9.09
CA VAL A 319 3.75 -23.01 -9.76
C VAL A 319 4.98 -22.73 -8.87
N PRO A 320 6.08 -23.47 -9.05
CA PRO A 320 7.33 -23.17 -8.35
C PRO A 320 7.69 -21.69 -8.49
N PHE A 321 7.95 -21.02 -7.36
CA PHE A 321 8.20 -19.59 -7.32
C PHE A 321 9.69 -19.31 -7.45
N ARG A 322 10.08 -18.64 -8.53
CA ARG A 322 11.50 -18.38 -8.85
C ARG A 322 12.15 -17.50 -7.79
N LEU A 323 13.20 -18.00 -7.13
CA LEU A 323 13.96 -17.24 -6.14
C LEU A 323 15.18 -16.55 -6.72
N THR A 324 15.81 -17.13 -7.74
CA THR A 324 17.11 -16.66 -8.23
C THR A 324 17.10 -16.38 -9.73
N GLY A 325 18.04 -15.54 -10.13
CA GLY A 325 18.40 -15.24 -11.51
C GLY A 325 19.89 -15.03 -11.65
N ASN A 326 20.29 -14.51 -12.80
CA ASN A 326 21.66 -14.27 -13.21
C ASN A 326 21.88 -12.80 -13.62
N VAL A 327 21.31 -11.87 -12.84
CA VAL A 327 21.45 -10.43 -13.11
C VAL A 327 22.67 -9.86 -12.39
N GLU A 328 23.42 -8.99 -13.07
CA GLU A 328 24.64 -8.35 -12.53
C GLU A 328 24.36 -7.43 -11.33
N TRP A 329 23.21 -6.76 -11.34
CA TRP A 329 22.77 -5.88 -10.26
C TRP A 329 21.67 -6.55 -9.43
N GLY A 330 22.08 -7.23 -8.35
CA GLY A 330 21.20 -7.97 -7.45
C GLY A 330 21.89 -8.35 -6.14
N VAL A 331 21.11 -8.92 -5.21
CA VAL A 331 21.66 -9.48 -3.98
C VAL A 331 22.25 -10.85 -4.29
N PRO A 332 23.53 -11.13 -3.99
CA PRO A 332 24.14 -12.45 -4.23
C PRO A 332 23.44 -13.55 -3.43
N VAL A 333 23.26 -14.71 -4.07
CA VAL A 333 22.73 -15.92 -3.46
C VAL A 333 23.90 -16.78 -2.96
N PRO A 334 23.81 -17.40 -1.77
CA PRO A 334 24.82 -18.35 -1.31
C PRO A 334 25.03 -19.50 -2.30
N GLU A 335 26.29 -19.82 -2.62
CA GLU A 335 26.61 -20.95 -3.50
C GLU A 335 26.21 -22.29 -2.86
N LYS A 336 25.39 -23.08 -3.57
CA LYS A 336 24.94 -24.42 -3.19
C LYS A 336 24.95 -25.34 -4.41
N GLU A 337 25.27 -26.61 -4.22
CA GLU A 337 25.12 -27.68 -5.24
C GLU A 337 25.45 -27.26 -6.68
N ASP A 338 26.64 -26.71 -6.85
CA ASP A 338 27.27 -26.28 -8.11
C ASP A 338 26.69 -25.03 -8.78
N THR A 339 25.67 -24.37 -8.19
CA THR A 339 25.21 -23.07 -8.69
C THR A 339 26.13 -21.95 -8.23
N LYS A 340 26.57 -21.10 -9.17
CA LYS A 340 27.46 -19.96 -8.95
C LYS A 340 26.90 -18.69 -9.57
N ASP A 341 27.36 -17.55 -9.05
CA ASP A 341 27.06 -16.22 -9.59
C ASP A 341 25.57 -15.90 -9.74
N LEU A 342 24.73 -16.54 -8.91
CA LEU A 342 23.30 -16.28 -8.86
C LEU A 342 23.00 -15.06 -7.97
N THR A 343 21.98 -14.32 -8.36
CA THR A 343 21.40 -13.23 -7.58
C THR A 343 19.93 -13.49 -7.27
N PHE A 344 19.44 -13.01 -6.13
CA PHE A 344 18.03 -13.10 -5.80
C PHE A 344 17.22 -12.33 -6.84
N TRP A 345 16.14 -12.94 -7.29
CA TRP A 345 15.16 -12.25 -8.12
C TRP A 345 14.47 -11.18 -7.28
N VAL A 346 14.20 -10.03 -7.89
CA VAL A 346 13.71 -8.82 -7.21
C VAL A 346 12.39 -9.06 -6.48
N TRP A 347 11.48 -9.82 -7.09
CA TRP A 347 10.18 -10.12 -6.50
C TRP A 347 10.30 -10.83 -5.15
N PRO A 348 10.98 -11.98 -5.02
CA PRO A 348 11.23 -12.62 -3.72
C PRO A 348 11.87 -11.70 -2.68
N GLU A 349 13.00 -11.05 -3.00
CA GLU A 349 13.74 -10.31 -1.98
C GLU A 349 12.97 -9.13 -1.39
N SER A 350 12.13 -8.50 -2.22
CA SER A 350 11.26 -7.40 -1.79
C SER A 350 10.26 -7.82 -0.70
N LEU A 351 9.93 -9.12 -0.58
CA LEU A 351 8.96 -9.63 0.40
C LEU A 351 9.53 -9.68 1.83
N TRP A 352 10.85 -9.83 1.98
CA TRP A 352 11.52 -9.80 3.28
C TRP A 352 12.40 -8.55 3.49
N ALA A 353 12.50 -7.67 2.49
CA ALA A 353 13.10 -6.35 2.64
C ALA A 353 12.49 -5.54 3.81
N PRO A 354 11.18 -5.57 4.12
CA PRO A 354 10.64 -4.91 5.31
C PRO A 354 11.27 -5.40 6.63
N ILE A 355 11.58 -6.70 6.76
CA ILE A 355 12.30 -7.24 7.93
C ILE A 355 13.72 -6.65 7.98
N SER A 356 14.38 -6.56 6.82
CA SER A 356 15.71 -5.94 6.68
C SER A 356 15.70 -4.48 7.12
N PHE A 357 14.66 -3.73 6.75
CA PHE A 357 14.47 -2.33 7.12
C PHE A 357 14.13 -2.16 8.61
N THR A 358 13.27 -3.01 9.19
CA THR A 358 13.03 -3.03 10.64
C THR A 358 14.33 -3.30 11.41
N ARG A 359 15.13 -4.29 11.00
CA ARG A 359 16.43 -4.59 11.61
C ARG A 359 17.41 -3.43 11.50
N THR A 360 17.49 -2.79 10.33
CA THR A 360 18.35 -1.62 10.12
C THR A 360 17.94 -0.46 11.03
N TYR A 361 16.65 -0.13 11.09
CA TYR A 361 16.12 0.91 11.97
C TYR A 361 16.45 0.66 13.44
N LEU A 362 16.19 -0.55 13.93
CA LEU A 362 16.46 -0.92 15.33
C LEU A 362 17.95 -0.86 15.65
N LYS A 363 18.80 -1.32 14.74
CA LYS A 363 20.26 -1.20 14.87
C LYS A 363 20.71 0.26 14.95
N GLN A 364 20.15 1.15 14.13
CA GLN A 364 20.43 2.59 14.18
C GLN A 364 19.97 3.25 15.49
N LYS A 365 18.97 2.67 16.16
CA LYS A 365 18.54 3.07 17.51
C LYS A 365 19.40 2.48 18.63
N GLY A 366 20.40 1.65 18.31
CA GLY A 366 21.25 0.98 19.29
C GLY A 366 20.55 -0.19 20.00
N CYS A 367 19.48 -0.73 19.42
CA CYS A 367 18.82 -1.92 19.96
C CYS A 367 19.65 -3.19 19.70
N PRO A 368 19.51 -4.24 20.53
CA PRO A 368 20.12 -5.55 20.27
C PRO A 368 19.70 -6.16 18.93
N ASP A 369 20.57 -6.98 18.34
CA ASP A 369 20.37 -7.61 17.03
C ASP A 369 19.14 -8.52 16.94
N ASP A 370 18.62 -9.03 18.06
CA ASP A 370 17.45 -9.89 18.13
C ASP A 370 16.14 -9.14 18.45
N GLU A 371 16.20 -7.83 18.70
CA GLU A 371 15.04 -7.00 19.08
C GLU A 371 13.93 -7.06 18.00
N TRP A 372 14.30 -7.19 16.73
CA TRP A 372 13.34 -7.26 15.62
C TRP A 372 12.35 -8.43 15.77
N LYS A 373 12.72 -9.50 16.48
CA LYS A 373 11.85 -10.65 16.71
C LYS A 373 10.62 -10.26 17.53
N LYS A 374 10.72 -9.27 18.43
CA LYS A 374 9.55 -8.76 19.17
C LYS A 374 8.51 -8.07 18.28
N TRP A 375 8.91 -7.72 17.05
CA TRP A 375 8.07 -7.00 16.10
C TRP A 375 7.48 -7.93 15.02
N TRP A 376 8.15 -9.04 14.73
CA TRP A 376 7.79 -9.96 13.63
C TRP A 376 7.42 -11.39 14.09
N ASN A 377 7.78 -11.78 15.32
CA ASN A 377 7.67 -13.16 15.82
C ASN A 377 6.91 -13.27 17.15
N ASP A 378 6.46 -12.15 17.73
CA ASP A 378 5.76 -12.12 19.02
C ASP A 378 4.23 -12.10 18.80
N ASP A 379 3.49 -12.92 19.56
CA ASP A 379 2.02 -13.00 19.50
C ASP A 379 1.32 -11.69 19.88
N GLU A 380 2.00 -10.79 20.61
CA GLU A 380 1.49 -9.46 20.96
C GLU A 380 1.76 -8.40 19.87
N ALA A 381 2.52 -8.76 18.83
CA ALA A 381 2.83 -7.92 17.68
C ALA A 381 1.94 -8.25 16.48
N GLN A 382 1.74 -7.27 15.60
CA GLN A 382 1.08 -7.48 14.32
C GLN A 382 1.75 -6.68 13.20
N VAL A 383 1.90 -7.31 12.04
CA VAL A 383 2.45 -6.68 10.85
C VAL A 383 1.32 -6.35 9.89
N TYR A 384 1.19 -5.09 9.50
CA TYR A 384 0.21 -4.57 8.55
C TYR A 384 0.90 -4.11 7.28
N GLN A 385 0.65 -4.77 6.15
CA GLN A 385 1.33 -4.48 4.88
C GLN A 385 0.38 -3.81 3.89
N PHE A 386 0.57 -2.51 3.62
CA PHE A 386 -0.21 -1.77 2.64
C PHE A 386 0.39 -1.91 1.25
N ILE A 387 -0.41 -2.45 0.32
CA ILE A 387 0.01 -2.73 -1.05
C ILE A 387 -1.07 -2.30 -2.07
N GLY A 388 -0.69 -2.16 -3.33
CA GLY A 388 -1.67 -2.10 -4.45
C GLY A 388 -2.18 -3.50 -4.82
N GLU A 389 -3.38 -3.57 -5.42
CA GLU A 389 -4.05 -4.84 -5.76
C GLU A 389 -3.23 -5.74 -6.71
N ASP A 390 -2.36 -5.16 -7.54
CA ASP A 390 -1.49 -5.93 -8.43
C ASP A 390 -0.44 -6.77 -7.68
N ASN A 391 -0.20 -6.50 -6.39
CA ASN A 391 0.79 -7.21 -5.58
C ASN A 391 0.20 -8.31 -4.68
N ILE A 392 -1.10 -8.61 -4.80
CA ILE A 392 -1.79 -9.59 -3.93
C ILE A 392 -1.13 -10.97 -4.02
N TYR A 393 -0.79 -11.44 -5.21
CA TYR A 393 -0.13 -12.74 -5.39
C TYR A 393 1.16 -12.84 -4.56
N PHE A 394 2.03 -11.84 -4.64
CA PHE A 394 3.33 -11.90 -3.98
C PHE A 394 3.20 -11.86 -2.45
N TYR A 395 2.39 -10.95 -1.91
CA TYR A 395 2.30 -10.74 -0.46
C TYR A 395 1.33 -11.67 0.25
N ALA A 396 0.24 -12.09 -0.40
CA ALA A 396 -0.78 -12.91 0.22
C ALA A 396 -0.66 -14.41 -0.08
N ILE A 397 0.15 -14.79 -1.10
CA ILE A 397 0.39 -16.20 -1.47
C ILE A 397 1.87 -16.54 -1.29
N ALA A 398 2.76 -15.95 -2.10
CA ALA A 398 4.17 -16.34 -2.11
C ALA A 398 4.86 -16.07 -0.76
N GLN A 399 4.68 -14.88 -0.19
CA GLN A 399 5.17 -14.54 1.14
C GLN A 399 4.56 -15.44 2.22
N THR A 400 3.24 -15.67 2.18
CA THR A 400 2.54 -16.52 3.15
C THR A 400 3.11 -17.94 3.19
N GLY A 401 3.31 -18.54 2.02
CA GLY A 401 3.93 -19.86 1.87
C GLY A 401 5.35 -19.88 2.43
N MET A 402 6.21 -18.96 1.97
CA MET A 402 7.59 -18.87 2.46
C MET A 402 7.68 -18.61 3.97
N PHE A 403 6.83 -17.76 4.53
CA PHE A 403 6.83 -17.46 5.97
C PHE A 403 6.37 -18.66 6.78
N ASN A 404 5.42 -19.44 6.26
CA ASN A 404 5.02 -20.71 6.85
C ASN A 404 6.19 -21.72 6.85
N ALA A 405 6.91 -21.84 5.74
CA ALA A 405 8.10 -22.70 5.63
C ALA A 405 9.25 -22.27 6.57
N LEU A 406 9.44 -20.96 6.79
CA LEU A 406 10.39 -20.43 7.77
C LEU A 406 9.99 -20.81 9.21
N GLY A 407 8.69 -20.84 9.52
CA GLY A 407 8.10 -21.42 10.73
C GLY A 407 8.31 -20.63 12.03
N ASN A 408 9.03 -19.52 11.98
CA ASN A 408 9.31 -18.63 13.11
C ASN A 408 8.74 -17.22 12.94
N LEU A 409 8.11 -16.92 11.79
CA LEU A 409 7.47 -15.64 11.49
C LEU A 409 5.96 -15.77 11.64
N HIS A 410 5.31 -14.74 12.18
CA HIS A 410 3.86 -14.64 12.09
C HIS A 410 3.44 -14.23 10.69
N GLN A 411 2.25 -14.68 10.30
CA GLN A 411 1.63 -14.23 9.06
C GLN A 411 1.18 -12.77 9.18
N THR A 412 1.31 -12.03 8.09
CA THR A 412 1.03 -10.59 8.07
C THR A 412 -0.43 -10.31 7.70
N ASN A 413 -0.92 -9.14 8.10
CA ASN A 413 -2.20 -8.61 7.64
C ASN A 413 -2.00 -7.78 6.36
N VAL A 414 -2.30 -8.38 5.21
CA VAL A 414 -2.16 -7.73 3.89
C VAL A 414 -3.36 -6.83 3.59
N ILE A 415 -3.11 -5.52 3.47
CA ILE A 415 -4.11 -4.49 3.17
C ILE A 415 -3.93 -4.01 1.73
N ALA A 416 -4.55 -4.73 0.79
CA ALA A 416 -4.48 -4.41 -0.62
C ALA A 416 -5.50 -3.33 -1.01
N ASN A 417 -5.04 -2.18 -1.51
CA ASN A 417 -5.87 -1.09 -2.05
C ASN A 417 -6.03 -1.24 -3.57
N ARG A 418 -7.22 -0.88 -4.08
CA ARG A 418 -7.49 -0.84 -5.51
C ARG A 418 -6.88 0.38 -6.19
N HIS A 419 -6.83 0.33 -7.52
CA HIS A 419 -6.26 1.40 -8.35
C HIS A 419 -6.95 2.76 -8.17
N ILE A 420 -6.15 3.82 -8.17
CA ILE A 420 -6.62 5.18 -8.46
C ILE A 420 -6.52 5.38 -9.98
N LEU A 421 -7.64 5.67 -10.62
CA LEU A 421 -7.71 5.93 -12.06
C LEU A 421 -7.48 7.42 -12.32
N PHE A 422 -6.61 7.78 -13.26
CA PHE A 422 -6.43 9.18 -13.63
C PHE A 422 -7.43 9.55 -14.73
N MET A 423 -8.22 10.60 -14.53
CA MET A 423 -9.28 10.98 -15.48
C MET A 423 -10.25 9.82 -15.81
N ASP A 424 -10.59 8.99 -14.80
CA ASP A 424 -11.38 7.75 -14.91
C ASP A 424 -10.79 6.62 -15.78
N THR A 425 -9.52 6.74 -16.17
CA THR A 425 -8.83 5.71 -16.95
C THR A 425 -7.59 5.23 -16.22
N LYS A 426 -7.10 4.02 -16.58
CA LYS A 426 -5.83 3.54 -16.03
C LYS A 426 -4.73 4.51 -16.47
N ALA A 427 -3.96 5.00 -15.51
CA ALA A 427 -2.89 5.94 -15.76
C ALA A 427 -1.88 5.36 -16.77
N SER A 428 -1.65 6.09 -17.86
CA SER A 428 -0.70 5.70 -18.90
C SER A 428 0.20 6.86 -19.28
N SER A 429 1.48 6.58 -19.52
CA SER A 429 2.44 7.56 -20.03
C SER A 429 2.19 7.97 -21.49
N SER A 430 1.35 7.23 -22.22
CA SER A 430 0.94 7.54 -23.60
C SER A 430 -0.32 8.39 -23.71
N SER A 431 -1.00 8.67 -22.59
CA SER A 431 -2.20 9.52 -22.56
C SER A 431 -1.89 10.97 -22.96
N GLU A 432 -2.85 11.63 -23.61
CA GLU A 432 -2.74 13.05 -24.00
C GLU A 432 -2.51 13.94 -22.77
N ILE A 433 -3.29 13.71 -21.70
CA ILE A 433 -3.04 14.29 -20.38
C ILE A 433 -2.18 13.29 -19.59
N LYS A 434 -0.92 13.66 -19.37
CA LYS A 434 0.00 12.82 -18.61
C LYS A 434 -0.43 12.73 -17.14
N PRO A 435 -0.43 11.54 -16.54
CA PRO A 435 -0.68 11.40 -15.11
C PRO A 435 0.40 12.13 -14.31
N PRO A 436 0.03 12.93 -13.29
CA PRO A 436 0.97 13.79 -12.58
C PRO A 436 1.87 13.00 -11.63
N MET A 437 3.09 13.50 -11.49
CA MET A 437 3.96 13.13 -10.38
C MET A 437 3.38 13.68 -9.08
N ALA A 438 3.65 13.01 -7.96
CA ALA A 438 3.10 13.43 -6.69
C ALA A 438 3.64 14.80 -6.25
N GLU A 439 4.92 15.10 -6.53
CA GLU A 439 5.49 16.42 -6.25
C GLU A 439 4.80 17.55 -7.04
N GLU A 440 4.33 17.28 -8.27
CA GLU A 440 3.61 18.27 -9.08
C GLU A 440 2.25 18.63 -8.45
N LEU A 441 1.57 17.66 -7.83
CA LEU A 441 0.30 17.93 -7.14
C LEU A 441 0.47 18.92 -5.98
N LEU A 442 1.61 18.92 -5.30
CA LEU A 442 1.90 19.84 -4.18
C LEU A 442 2.10 21.29 -4.61
N GLN A 443 2.27 21.55 -5.91
CA GLN A 443 2.28 22.91 -6.45
C GLN A 443 0.87 23.52 -6.47
N HIS A 444 -0.16 22.67 -6.47
CA HIS A 444 -1.56 23.07 -6.56
C HIS A 444 -2.32 22.84 -5.24
N TYR A 445 -2.00 21.80 -4.49
CA TYR A 445 -2.76 21.47 -3.28
C TYR A 445 -1.84 21.38 -2.07
N SER A 446 -2.37 21.65 -0.88
CA SER A 446 -1.63 21.33 0.35
C SER A 446 -1.59 19.81 0.57
N ALA A 447 -0.61 19.34 1.34
CA ALA A 447 -0.52 17.93 1.71
C ALA A 447 -1.81 17.46 2.40
N ASP A 448 -2.36 18.24 3.33
CA ASP A 448 -3.62 17.90 4.02
C ASP A 448 -4.82 17.79 3.07
N GLN A 449 -4.92 18.68 2.08
CA GLN A 449 -5.98 18.60 1.06
C GLN A 449 -5.90 17.28 0.28
N LEU A 450 -4.70 16.90 -0.15
CA LEU A 450 -4.47 15.64 -0.88
C LEU A 450 -4.67 14.41 0.00
N ARG A 451 -4.22 14.44 1.26
CA ARG A 451 -4.39 13.35 2.22
C ARG A 451 -5.86 13.09 2.52
N MET A 452 -6.63 14.15 2.79
CA MET A 452 -8.09 14.06 2.95
C MET A 452 -8.76 13.47 1.72
N HIS A 453 -8.34 13.93 0.52
CA HIS A 453 -8.89 13.44 -0.73
C HIS A 453 -8.62 11.96 -0.96
N PHE A 454 -7.36 11.52 -0.83
CA PHE A 454 -7.02 10.13 -1.11
C PHE A 454 -7.69 9.14 -0.14
N ILE A 455 -7.85 9.52 1.12
CA ILE A 455 -8.58 8.73 2.12
C ILE A 455 -10.07 8.59 1.77
N SER A 456 -10.68 9.59 1.13
CA SER A 456 -12.10 9.57 0.73
C SER A 456 -12.41 8.62 -0.43
N LEU A 457 -11.42 8.21 -1.23
CA LEU A 457 -11.62 7.49 -2.50
C LEU A 457 -12.19 6.07 -2.37
N GLY A 458 -12.26 5.48 -1.17
CA GLY A 458 -12.90 4.18 -0.94
C GLY A 458 -12.21 3.01 -1.65
N LEU A 459 -10.88 3.06 -1.75
CA LEU A 459 -10.04 2.07 -2.47
C LEU A 459 -10.07 0.67 -1.84
N ASN A 460 -10.70 0.49 -0.68
CA ASN A 460 -10.98 -0.82 -0.11
C ASN A 460 -12.08 -1.58 -0.86
N ASN A 461 -12.90 -0.89 -1.65
CA ASN A 461 -14.06 -1.46 -2.32
C ASN A 461 -13.91 -1.51 -3.84
N LYS A 462 -13.60 -0.37 -4.47
CA LYS A 462 -13.51 -0.22 -5.92
C LYS A 462 -12.35 0.69 -6.34
N SER A 463 -11.89 0.52 -7.58
CA SER A 463 -11.01 1.50 -8.20
C SER A 463 -11.80 2.80 -8.42
N THR A 464 -11.20 3.95 -8.13
CA THR A 464 -11.89 5.25 -8.12
C THR A 464 -11.12 6.26 -8.94
N GLY A 465 -11.85 7.13 -9.66
CA GLY A 465 -11.30 8.21 -10.45
C GLY A 465 -10.75 9.37 -9.63
N PHE A 466 -9.56 9.82 -9.99
CA PHE A 466 -8.91 11.05 -9.56
C PHE A 466 -8.89 12.04 -10.73
N LYS A 467 -9.63 13.14 -10.58
CA LYS A 467 -9.83 14.17 -11.61
C LYS A 467 -9.54 15.58 -11.07
N PRO A 468 -8.28 15.89 -10.76
CA PRO A 468 -7.92 17.23 -10.34
C PRO A 468 -8.18 18.23 -11.48
N GLN A 469 -9.00 19.25 -11.23
CA GLN A 469 -9.44 20.20 -12.27
C GLN A 469 -8.28 21.02 -12.84
N VAL A 470 -7.20 21.21 -12.07
CA VAL A 470 -6.00 21.92 -12.53
C VAL A 470 -5.34 21.25 -13.75
N TYR A 471 -5.54 19.95 -13.95
CA TYR A 471 -5.06 19.19 -15.12
C TYR A 471 -6.11 19.05 -16.23
N MET A 472 -7.33 19.58 -16.03
CA MET A 472 -8.38 19.57 -17.04
C MET A 472 -8.32 20.84 -17.90
N PRO A 473 -8.68 20.76 -19.19
CA PRO A 473 -8.87 21.95 -20.03
C PRO A 473 -9.88 22.90 -19.38
N GLU A 474 -9.62 24.21 -19.46
CA GLU A 474 -10.46 25.23 -18.79
C GLU A 474 -11.94 25.13 -19.16
N ALA A 475 -12.25 24.84 -20.43
CA ALA A 475 -13.62 24.66 -20.93
C ALA A 475 -14.37 23.45 -20.30
N GLU A 476 -13.64 22.47 -19.75
CA GLU A 476 -14.19 21.26 -19.13
C GLU A 476 -14.29 21.36 -17.61
N ARG A 477 -13.69 22.39 -17.00
CA ARG A 477 -13.76 22.62 -15.55
C ARG A 477 -15.20 22.95 -15.15
N ARG A 478 -15.76 22.20 -14.20
CA ARG A 478 -17.14 22.34 -13.74
C ARG A 478 -17.20 22.24 -12.22
N GLY A 479 -17.82 23.23 -11.57
CA GLY A 479 -18.01 23.21 -10.11
C GLY A 479 -16.69 23.29 -9.33
N ALA A 480 -16.73 22.95 -8.05
CA ALA A 480 -15.55 22.99 -7.19
C ALA A 480 -14.63 21.78 -7.46
N ASP A 481 -13.31 22.02 -7.44
CA ASP A 481 -12.32 20.95 -7.43
C ASP A 481 -12.54 20.05 -6.20
N MET A 482 -12.55 18.73 -6.40
CA MET A 482 -12.88 17.77 -5.35
C MET A 482 -11.83 17.71 -4.24
N VAL A 483 -10.54 17.85 -4.59
CA VAL A 483 -9.44 17.89 -3.61
C VAL A 483 -9.60 19.11 -2.70
N VAL A 484 -9.92 20.27 -3.30
CA VAL A 484 -10.17 21.50 -2.54
C VAL A 484 -11.46 21.38 -1.72
N LYS A 485 -12.52 20.82 -2.30
CA LYS A 485 -13.82 20.65 -1.63
C LYS A 485 -13.71 19.81 -0.36
N GLU A 486 -12.99 18.70 -0.41
CA GLU A 486 -12.81 17.83 0.76
C GLU A 486 -11.87 18.46 1.79
N GLY A 487 -10.78 19.08 1.34
CA GLY A 487 -9.89 19.81 2.23
C GLY A 487 -10.52 21.04 2.88
N ASN A 488 -11.58 21.62 2.30
CA ASN A 488 -12.33 22.73 2.88
C ASN A 488 -13.03 22.37 4.20
N LEU A 489 -13.23 21.09 4.50
CA LEU A 489 -13.66 20.66 5.82
C LEU A 489 -12.67 21.12 6.90
N LEU A 490 -11.36 21.01 6.62
CA LEU A 490 -10.29 21.46 7.52
C LEU A 490 -10.07 22.97 7.41
N THR A 491 -9.77 23.44 6.19
CA THR A 491 -9.28 24.80 5.96
C THR A 491 -10.33 25.89 6.20
N ASN A 492 -11.62 25.55 6.11
CA ASN A 492 -12.71 26.48 6.38
C ASN A 492 -13.51 26.10 7.63
N VAL A 493 -14.13 24.91 7.63
CA VAL A 493 -15.19 24.59 8.60
C VAL A 493 -14.59 24.36 9.99
N TYR A 494 -13.58 23.51 10.10
CA TYR A 494 -12.94 23.23 11.38
C TYR A 494 -12.08 24.40 11.87
N ASN A 495 -11.26 25.00 11.00
CA ASN A 495 -10.51 26.22 11.30
C ASN A 495 -11.37 27.33 11.89
N ARG A 496 -12.55 27.59 11.31
CA ARG A 496 -13.46 28.62 11.79
C ARG A 496 -13.94 28.33 13.21
N LEU A 497 -14.26 27.06 13.50
CA LEU A 497 -14.71 26.65 14.83
C LEU A 497 -13.62 26.87 15.88
N ILE A 498 -12.40 26.38 15.61
CA ILE A 498 -11.25 26.57 16.50
C ILE A 498 -11.01 28.06 16.76
N ARG A 499 -10.89 28.86 15.69
CA ARG A 499 -10.63 30.30 15.80
C ARG A 499 -11.72 31.01 16.60
N SER A 500 -12.97 30.64 16.39
CA SER A 500 -14.09 31.22 17.15
C SER A 500 -13.96 30.92 18.64
N CYS A 501 -13.56 29.70 19.02
CA CYS A 501 -13.31 29.35 20.43
C CYS A 501 -12.17 30.18 21.03
N PHE A 502 -11.02 30.26 20.35
CA PHE A 502 -9.86 31.02 20.81
C PHE A 502 -10.14 32.52 20.93
N TYR A 503 -10.80 33.13 19.94
CA TYR A 503 -11.14 34.55 20.03
C TYR A 503 -12.17 34.84 21.12
N THR A 504 -13.17 33.97 21.31
CA THR A 504 -14.16 34.15 22.38
C THR A 504 -13.51 33.99 23.76
N VAL A 505 -12.65 33.00 23.99
CA VAL A 505 -12.00 32.84 25.30
C VAL A 505 -11.02 33.99 25.59
N GLN A 506 -10.32 34.50 24.58
CA GLN A 506 -9.50 35.72 24.69
C GLN A 506 -10.32 36.96 25.06
N LYS A 507 -11.55 37.08 24.53
CA LYS A 507 -12.43 38.24 24.76
C LYS A 507 -13.18 38.17 26.08
N GLU A 508 -13.76 37.02 26.40
CA GLU A 508 -14.74 36.86 27.49
C GLU A 508 -14.13 36.31 28.79
N PHE A 509 -12.96 35.66 28.70
CA PHE A 509 -12.31 34.91 29.78
C PHE A 509 -10.79 35.17 29.88
N ASP A 510 -10.30 36.29 29.36
CA ASP A 510 -8.89 36.71 29.44
C ASP A 510 -7.89 35.64 28.95
N GLY A 511 -8.29 34.84 27.96
CA GLY A 511 -7.47 33.77 27.38
C GLY A 511 -7.35 32.51 28.25
N ARG A 512 -8.11 32.40 29.34
CA ARG A 512 -8.09 31.23 30.24
C ARG A 512 -9.27 30.32 29.99
N LEU A 513 -9.03 29.01 29.98
CA LEU A 513 -10.11 28.04 29.77
C LEU A 513 -11.15 28.10 30.91
N PRO A 514 -12.45 28.18 30.59
CA PRO A 514 -13.48 28.09 31.60
C PRO A 514 -13.50 26.67 32.21
N GLY A 515 -13.50 26.56 33.54
CA GLY A 515 -13.71 25.29 34.22
C GLY A 515 -15.19 24.89 34.29
N GLY A 516 -15.50 23.60 34.36
CA GLY A 516 -16.87 23.10 34.53
C GLY A 516 -17.04 21.73 33.88
N GLU A 517 -18.28 21.24 33.86
CA GLU A 517 -18.59 19.92 33.33
C GLU A 517 -19.02 19.99 31.85
N VAL A 518 -18.47 19.10 31.04
CA VAL A 518 -18.92 18.88 29.66
C VAL A 518 -20.31 18.25 29.69
N SER A 519 -21.22 18.76 28.86
CA SER A 519 -22.59 18.27 28.81
C SER A 519 -22.70 16.82 28.34
N GLU A 520 -23.67 16.09 28.89
CA GLU A 520 -23.86 14.67 28.60
C GLU A 520 -24.13 14.42 27.11
N ARG A 521 -24.88 15.32 26.45
CA ARG A 521 -25.13 15.26 25.01
C ARG A 521 -23.83 15.28 24.21
N VAL A 522 -22.88 16.14 24.58
CA VAL A 522 -21.60 16.29 23.88
C VAL A 522 -20.67 15.11 24.17
N LYS A 523 -20.64 14.62 25.41
CA LYS A 523 -19.89 13.39 25.77
C LYS A 523 -20.39 12.17 24.99
N SER A 524 -21.70 11.93 25.00
CA SER A 524 -22.33 10.80 24.29
C SER A 524 -22.05 10.86 22.78
N PHE A 525 -22.15 12.04 22.16
CA PHE A 525 -21.87 12.19 20.73
C PHE A 525 -20.38 11.97 20.40
N ALA A 526 -19.48 12.47 21.25
CA ALA A 526 -18.04 12.22 21.10
C ALA A 526 -17.69 10.74 21.23
N GLU A 527 -18.29 10.05 22.21
CA GLU A 527 -18.10 8.61 22.43
C GLU A 527 -18.59 7.80 21.23
N GLU A 528 -19.79 8.09 20.71
CA GLU A 528 -20.32 7.47 19.50
C GLU A 528 -19.33 7.61 18.33
N LYS A 529 -18.88 8.84 18.05
CA LYS A 529 -17.96 9.10 16.92
C LYS A 529 -16.58 8.50 17.13
N ALA A 530 -16.06 8.48 18.35
CA ALA A 530 -14.79 7.81 18.65
C ALA A 530 -14.89 6.29 18.42
N LEU A 531 -15.97 5.65 18.87
CA LEU A 531 -16.18 4.21 18.69
C LEU A 531 -16.43 3.83 17.22
N GLU A 532 -17.16 4.64 16.46
CA GLU A 532 -17.32 4.46 15.01
C GLU A 532 -15.97 4.59 14.28
N TYR A 533 -15.16 5.60 14.65
CA TYR A 533 -13.84 5.79 14.09
C TYR A 533 -12.92 4.59 14.34
N GLU A 534 -12.88 4.07 15.58
CA GLU A 534 -12.11 2.87 15.91
C GLU A 534 -12.49 1.68 15.02
N ARG A 535 -13.80 1.49 14.80
CA ARG A 535 -14.30 0.42 13.92
C ARG A 535 -13.87 0.61 12.47
N PHE A 536 -13.94 1.83 11.95
CA PHE A 536 -13.53 2.11 10.58
C PHE A 536 -12.02 1.96 10.40
N MET A 537 -11.19 2.39 11.36
CA MET A 537 -9.75 2.15 11.35
C MET A 537 -9.44 0.65 11.41
N TYR A 538 -10.07 -0.06 12.34
CA TYR A 538 -9.87 -1.50 12.51
C TYR A 538 -10.23 -2.30 11.25
N ASN A 539 -11.28 -1.91 10.52
CA ASN A 539 -11.69 -2.51 9.25
C ASN A 539 -11.04 -1.89 8.01
N GLN A 540 -10.12 -0.93 8.18
CA GLN A 540 -9.47 -0.18 7.10
C GLN A 540 -10.47 0.45 6.11
N GLU A 541 -11.62 0.92 6.61
CA GLU A 541 -12.69 1.60 5.85
C GLU A 541 -12.49 3.12 5.85
N PHE A 542 -11.30 3.58 5.47
CA PHE A 542 -10.85 4.97 5.61
C PHE A 542 -11.81 6.02 5.02
N HIS A 543 -12.50 5.72 3.92
CA HIS A 543 -13.46 6.65 3.30
C HIS A 543 -14.62 7.02 4.24
N ARG A 544 -15.03 6.12 5.14
CA ARG A 544 -16.10 6.38 6.12
C ARG A 544 -15.68 7.38 7.18
N ILE A 545 -14.38 7.45 7.46
CA ILE A 545 -13.81 8.41 8.42
C ILE A 545 -14.05 9.84 7.94
N SER A 546 -13.93 10.10 6.62
CA SER A 546 -14.23 11.42 6.07
C SER A 546 -15.68 11.85 6.31
N TYR A 547 -16.65 10.94 6.20
CA TYR A 547 -18.07 11.25 6.46
C TYR A 547 -18.33 11.49 7.94
N LEU A 548 -17.75 10.65 8.81
CA LEU A 548 -17.84 10.78 10.26
C LEU A 548 -17.31 12.12 10.74
N LEU A 549 -16.14 12.53 10.24
CA LEU A 549 -15.53 13.82 10.58
C LEU A 549 -16.36 15.00 10.07
N ASP A 550 -16.89 14.91 8.84
CA ASP A 550 -17.75 15.96 8.28
C ASP A 550 -19.02 16.15 9.13
N GLU A 551 -19.67 15.05 9.51
CA GLU A 551 -20.84 15.08 10.40
C GLU A 551 -20.51 15.72 11.76
N TYR A 552 -19.45 15.24 12.43
CA TYR A 552 -19.10 15.70 13.77
C TYR A 552 -18.76 17.20 13.78
N ILE A 553 -17.92 17.65 12.84
CA ILE A 553 -17.48 19.05 12.75
C ILE A 553 -18.68 19.96 12.43
N ARG A 554 -19.57 19.56 11.52
CA ARG A 554 -20.71 20.38 11.10
C ARG A 554 -21.79 20.48 12.18
N GLU A 555 -22.13 19.39 12.87
CA GLU A 555 -23.11 19.44 13.96
C GLU A 555 -22.60 20.32 15.11
N THR A 556 -21.30 20.24 15.45
CA THR A 556 -20.70 21.11 16.47
C THR A 556 -20.72 22.58 16.03
N ASN A 557 -20.41 22.88 14.77
CA ASN A 557 -20.54 24.25 14.22
C ASN A 557 -21.97 24.79 14.28
N LYS A 558 -22.97 23.93 14.05
CA LYS A 558 -24.39 24.30 14.12
C LYS A 558 -24.80 24.63 15.56
N ILE A 559 -24.35 23.84 16.54
CA ILE A 559 -24.56 24.12 17.96
C ILE A 559 -23.89 25.46 18.32
N TRP A 560 -22.61 25.63 17.98
CA TRP A 560 -21.88 26.88 18.17
C TRP A 560 -22.65 28.09 17.64
N ALA A 561 -23.04 28.05 16.36
CA ALA A 561 -23.72 29.18 15.72
C ALA A 561 -25.09 29.49 16.33
N ALA A 562 -25.84 28.48 16.81
CA ALA A 562 -27.13 28.71 17.46
C ALA A 562 -26.95 29.30 18.86
N THR A 563 -26.13 28.67 19.69
CA THR A 563 -25.93 29.03 21.10
C THR A 563 -25.15 30.34 21.25
N SER A 564 -24.17 30.62 20.37
CA SER A 564 -23.43 31.89 20.41
C SER A 564 -24.34 33.09 20.16
N ARG A 565 -25.27 32.98 19.20
CA ARG A 565 -26.26 34.04 18.90
C ARG A 565 -27.21 34.27 20.07
N GLU A 566 -27.59 33.21 20.77
CA GLU A 566 -28.43 33.30 21.97
C GLU A 566 -27.68 33.96 23.14
N ALA A 567 -26.42 33.55 23.37
CA ALA A 567 -25.56 34.13 24.40
C ALA A 567 -25.31 35.63 24.16
N ASP A 568 -25.00 36.01 22.91
CA ASP A 568 -24.85 37.42 22.52
C ASP A 568 -26.16 38.21 22.72
N LYS A 569 -27.29 37.67 22.27
CA LYS A 569 -28.59 38.34 22.37
C LYS A 569 -29.00 38.62 23.82
N ASN A 570 -28.67 37.68 24.72
CA ASN A 570 -29.05 37.75 26.13
C ASN A 570 -27.94 38.29 27.04
N ASN A 571 -26.74 38.57 26.49
CA ASN A 571 -25.53 38.90 27.25
C ASN A 571 -25.24 37.87 28.36
N ASP A 572 -25.40 36.59 28.04
CA ASP A 572 -25.35 35.48 29.00
C ASP A 572 -23.94 34.88 29.08
N LYS A 573 -23.21 35.26 30.14
CA LYS A 573 -21.83 34.82 30.37
C LYS A 573 -21.75 33.34 30.76
N GLU A 574 -22.76 32.80 31.44
CA GLU A 574 -22.78 31.38 31.82
C GLU A 574 -23.07 30.50 30.61
N LEU A 575 -23.93 30.95 29.69
CA LEU A 575 -24.15 30.25 28.42
C LEU A 575 -22.86 30.23 27.57
N TRP A 576 -22.12 31.34 27.52
CA TRP A 576 -20.80 31.38 26.90
C TRP A 576 -19.81 30.40 27.55
N ARG A 577 -19.80 30.35 28.89
CA ARG A 577 -18.96 29.41 29.66
C ARG A 577 -19.26 27.97 29.26
N SER A 578 -20.53 27.55 29.32
CA SER A 578 -20.94 26.18 28.95
C SER A 578 -20.63 25.85 27.50
N LEU A 579 -20.87 26.79 26.57
CA LEU A 579 -20.62 26.58 25.16
C LEU A 579 -19.12 26.36 24.88
N LEU A 580 -18.25 27.14 25.51
CA LEU A 580 -16.80 27.00 25.35
C LEU A 580 -16.29 25.68 25.91
N ILE A 581 -16.77 25.24 27.09
CA ILE A 581 -16.40 23.95 27.68
C ILE A 581 -16.71 22.82 26.70
N ASP A 582 -17.96 22.78 26.21
CA ASP A 582 -18.44 21.75 25.29
C ASP A 582 -17.71 21.78 23.94
N THR A 583 -17.46 22.97 23.41
CA THR A 583 -16.86 23.13 22.09
C THR A 583 -15.36 22.86 22.11
N PHE A 584 -14.64 23.28 23.15
CA PHE A 584 -13.22 22.93 23.31
C PHE A 584 -13.03 21.44 23.55
N TYR A 585 -13.91 20.80 24.33
CA TYR A 585 -13.92 19.34 24.45
C TYR A 585 -14.11 18.67 23.09
N SER A 586 -15.10 19.13 22.31
CA SER A 586 -15.36 18.59 20.96
C SER A 586 -14.18 18.83 20.00
N CYS A 587 -13.57 20.03 20.02
CA CYS A 587 -12.38 20.32 19.22
C CYS A 587 -11.19 19.43 19.61
N LYS A 588 -10.99 19.16 20.91
CA LYS A 588 -9.97 18.21 21.37
C LYS A 588 -10.22 16.81 20.82
N VAL A 589 -11.45 16.29 20.90
CA VAL A 589 -11.77 14.97 20.32
C VAL A 589 -11.55 14.98 18.81
N MET A 590 -12.04 16.00 18.10
CA MET A 590 -11.84 16.15 16.65
C MET A 590 -10.36 16.21 16.27
N ALA A 591 -9.53 16.93 17.02
CA ALA A 591 -8.09 17.02 16.79
C ALA A 591 -7.42 15.65 16.92
N ILE A 592 -7.82 14.84 17.91
CA ILE A 592 -7.31 13.46 18.06
C ILE A 592 -7.72 12.59 16.87
N LEU A 593 -9.00 12.66 16.45
CA LEU A 593 -9.48 11.88 15.29
C LEU A 593 -8.87 12.36 13.96
N LEU A 594 -8.53 13.65 13.84
CA LEU A 594 -7.94 14.26 12.64
C LEU A 594 -6.42 14.14 12.57
N HIS A 595 -5.73 13.99 13.70
CA HIS A 595 -4.27 13.96 13.75
C HIS A 595 -3.65 12.93 12.78
N PRO A 596 -4.20 11.72 12.59
CA PRO A 596 -3.70 10.80 11.57
C PRO A 596 -3.84 11.31 10.13
N LEU A 597 -4.84 12.14 9.84
CA LEU A 597 -5.15 12.64 8.50
C LEU A 597 -4.46 13.97 8.18
N ALA A 598 -4.39 14.88 9.14
CA ALA A 598 -3.88 16.25 8.99
C ALA A 598 -3.05 16.65 10.22
N PRO A 599 -1.81 16.15 10.34
CA PRO A 599 -1.05 16.19 11.59
C PRO A 599 -0.64 17.61 11.99
N GLU A 600 -0.05 18.40 11.09
CA GLU A 600 0.57 19.70 11.44
C GLU A 600 -0.44 20.69 12.01
N GLY A 601 -1.66 20.76 11.45
CA GLY A 601 -2.70 21.64 11.97
C GLY A 601 -3.26 21.17 13.33
N CYS A 602 -3.31 19.86 13.57
CA CYS A 602 -3.69 19.31 14.87
C CYS A 602 -2.61 19.54 15.93
N GLU A 603 -1.33 19.34 15.59
CA GLU A 603 -0.17 19.61 16.45
C GLU A 603 -0.12 21.10 16.82
N MET A 604 -0.35 22.00 15.85
CA MET A 604 -0.46 23.43 16.13
C MET A 604 -1.63 23.74 17.07
N PHE A 605 -2.78 23.06 16.94
CA PHE A 605 -3.88 23.22 17.88
C PHE A 605 -3.47 22.79 19.30
N ALA A 606 -2.81 21.64 19.45
CA ALA A 606 -2.31 21.15 20.73
C ALA A 606 -1.30 22.11 21.40
N ASP A 607 -0.42 22.72 20.60
CA ASP A 607 0.53 23.74 21.03
C ASP A 607 -0.19 25.00 21.52
N TYR A 608 -1.20 25.48 20.78
CA TYR A 608 -1.98 26.65 21.20
C TYR A 608 -2.84 26.37 22.44
N MET A 609 -3.24 25.12 22.63
CA MET A 609 -3.87 24.65 23.85
C MET A 609 -2.89 24.57 25.04
N ASN A 610 -1.58 24.75 24.85
CA ASN A 610 -0.53 24.54 25.87
C ASN A 610 -0.59 23.13 26.50
N ILE A 611 -0.92 22.11 25.70
CA ILE A 611 -0.94 20.69 26.12
C ILE A 611 0.18 19.91 25.39
N GLY A 612 0.46 20.23 24.12
CA GLY A 612 1.47 19.53 23.32
C GLY A 612 1.07 18.10 22.96
N GLU A 613 2.06 17.23 22.72
CA GLU A 613 1.85 15.85 22.22
C GLU A 613 0.94 14.99 23.11
N GLU A 614 0.85 15.27 24.42
CA GLU A 614 -0.02 14.52 25.33
C GLU A 614 -1.50 14.57 24.92
N LEU A 615 -1.93 15.60 24.18
CA LEU A 615 -3.29 15.74 23.68
C LEU A 615 -3.72 14.52 22.86
N PHE A 616 -2.81 13.89 22.12
CA PHE A 616 -3.11 12.81 21.18
C PHE A 616 -3.21 11.42 21.83
N SER A 617 -3.11 11.33 23.16
CA SER A 617 -3.31 10.06 23.86
C SER A 617 -4.74 9.55 23.70
N TRP A 618 -4.88 8.41 23.01
CA TRP A 618 -6.19 7.80 22.79
C TRP A 618 -6.87 7.33 24.09
N ASP A 619 -6.08 7.00 25.12
CA ASP A 619 -6.61 6.60 26.43
C ASP A 619 -7.37 7.76 27.12
N LYS A 620 -7.04 9.01 26.77
CA LYS A 620 -7.68 10.22 27.29
C LYS A 620 -8.65 10.86 26.29
N ILE A 621 -9.00 10.18 25.18
CA ILE A 621 -9.83 10.79 24.12
C ILE A 621 -11.20 11.26 24.62
N LEU A 622 -11.84 10.51 25.51
CA LEU A 622 -13.15 10.86 26.10
C LEU A 622 -13.04 11.64 27.41
N GLU A 623 -11.83 11.82 27.93
CA GLU A 623 -11.61 12.57 29.17
C GLU A 623 -11.76 14.08 28.93
N PRO A 624 -12.29 14.84 29.90
CA PRO A 624 -12.34 16.29 29.83
C PRO A 624 -10.94 16.92 29.86
N LEU A 625 -10.86 18.24 29.59
CA LEU A 625 -9.57 18.94 29.48
C LEU A 625 -8.80 19.02 30.80
N ASP A 626 -9.48 18.91 31.95
CA ASP A 626 -8.87 18.84 33.27
C ASP A 626 -8.06 17.55 33.51
N ALA A 627 -8.25 16.49 32.70
CA ALA A 627 -7.40 15.30 32.70
C ALA A 627 -5.98 15.57 32.16
N TYR A 628 -5.77 16.70 31.49
CA TYR A 628 -4.48 17.19 31.02
C TYR A 628 -4.01 18.38 31.86
N ILE A 629 -4.95 19.16 32.39
CA ILE A 629 -4.71 20.47 32.99
C ILE A 629 -5.19 20.46 34.45
N PRO A 630 -4.27 20.41 35.44
CA PRO A 630 -4.64 20.31 36.85
C PRO A 630 -5.50 21.47 37.39
N ASP A 631 -5.37 22.67 36.83
CA ASP A 631 -6.18 23.85 37.19
C ASP A 631 -6.57 24.64 35.93
N LEU A 632 -7.71 24.27 35.33
CA LEU A 632 -8.24 24.93 34.13
C LEU A 632 -8.39 26.44 34.29
N SER A 633 -8.73 26.91 35.50
CA SER A 633 -8.98 28.33 35.76
C SER A 633 -7.72 29.20 35.68
N LYS A 634 -6.54 28.59 35.82
CA LYS A 634 -5.23 29.24 35.69
C LYS A 634 -4.51 28.88 34.39
N HIS A 635 -5.09 27.99 33.59
CA HIS A 635 -4.49 27.56 32.34
C HIS A 635 -4.73 28.60 31.25
N GLU A 636 -3.67 29.34 30.95
CA GLU A 636 -3.65 30.33 29.89
C GLU A 636 -3.35 29.65 28.57
N LEU A 637 -4.21 29.87 27.58
CA LEU A 637 -3.96 29.44 26.21
C LEU A 637 -2.92 30.35 25.57
N LYS A 638 -2.20 29.83 24.56
CA LYS A 638 -1.38 30.71 23.72
C LYS A 638 -2.30 31.70 23.01
N PHE A 639 -1.92 32.98 23.04
CA PHE A 639 -2.67 34.03 22.35
C PHE A 639 -2.72 33.75 20.84
N LEU A 640 -3.93 33.63 20.28
CA LEU A 640 -4.16 33.50 18.85
C LEU A 640 -4.22 34.86 18.19
N GLU A 641 -3.20 35.14 17.37
CA GLU A 641 -3.12 36.35 16.59
C GLU A 641 -4.22 36.39 15.52
N PRO A 642 -4.71 37.59 15.15
CA PRO A 642 -5.69 37.73 14.09
C PRO A 642 -5.22 37.07 12.78
N ARG A 643 -6.13 36.35 12.13
CA ARG A 643 -5.91 35.69 10.82
C ARG A 643 -4.93 34.51 10.84
N VAL A 644 -4.56 33.98 12.01
CA VAL A 644 -3.85 32.71 12.10
C VAL A 644 -4.80 31.55 11.83
N ASP A 645 -4.42 30.68 10.90
CA ASP A 645 -5.14 29.45 10.54
C ASP A 645 -4.30 28.22 10.92
N PHE A 646 -4.94 27.22 11.52
CA PHE A 646 -4.31 25.95 11.90
C PHE A 646 -4.13 25.06 10.67
N PHE A 647 -5.12 25.04 9.79
CA PHE A 647 -5.08 24.32 8.52
C PHE A 647 -4.99 25.32 7.36
N LYS A 648 -3.77 25.57 6.87
CA LYS A 648 -3.53 26.63 5.88
C LYS A 648 -3.99 26.24 4.48
N LYS A 649 -4.54 27.22 3.76
CA LYS A 649 -4.74 27.11 2.32
C LYS A 649 -3.44 27.42 1.57
N PRO A 650 -3.18 26.78 0.41
CA PRO A 650 -2.17 27.25 -0.53
C PRO A 650 -2.38 28.73 -0.90
N LEU A 651 -1.28 29.47 -1.12
CA LEU A 651 -1.30 30.92 -1.36
C LEU A 651 -2.23 31.32 -2.52
N TRP A 652 -2.19 30.59 -3.64
CA TRP A 652 -3.02 30.89 -4.80
C TRP A 652 -4.54 30.76 -4.53
N GLN A 653 -4.94 29.95 -3.54
CA GLN A 653 -6.36 29.82 -3.13
C GLN A 653 -6.81 31.01 -2.26
N LEU A 654 -5.88 31.81 -1.73
CA LEU A 654 -6.18 33.05 -1.02
C LEU A 654 -6.39 34.19 -2.03
N GLU A 655 -5.57 34.24 -3.08
CA GLU A 655 -5.65 35.25 -4.15
C GLU A 655 -7.00 35.20 -4.89
N GLN A 656 -7.54 33.99 -5.16
CA GLN A 656 -8.86 33.82 -5.79
C GLN A 656 -10.05 34.12 -4.87
N ALA A 657 -9.83 34.30 -3.56
CA ALA A 657 -10.89 34.65 -2.61
C ALA A 657 -11.01 36.17 -2.39
N GLU A 658 -10.03 36.95 -2.87
CA GLU A 658 -10.00 38.41 -2.83
C GLU A 658 -10.50 39.06 -4.15
N GLU A 659 -10.63 38.26 -5.23
CA GLU A 659 -11.38 38.60 -6.46
C GLU A 659 -12.86 38.17 -6.35
#